data_AF-A0A6C0CQE7-F1
#
_entry.id   AF-A0A6C0CQE7-F1
#
_cell.length_a   1.000
_cell.length_b   1.000
_cell.length_c   1.000
_cell.angle_alpha   90.00
_cell.angle_beta   90.00
_cell.angle_gamma   90.00
#
_symmetry.space_group_name_H-M   'P 1'
#
loop_
_entity.id
_entity.type
_entity.pdbx_description
1 polymer ?
#
loop_
_entity_poly.entity_id
_entity_poly.type
_entity_poly.pdbx_seq_one_letter_code
_entity_poly.pdbx_strand_id
1 'polypeptide(L)'
;MPQAQDYKRIYDNDKGPNTGGMGAICPVNVLTKEELILVNKYMNTVVKKLHYNGVLYAGIMKTNNGIYFLEFNCRFGDPEAQVILNLLKSDLYEIINDSIKNKPLTIKWSNNHAATVVLSHVDYPYSKLEKPVKVEISENIDNTVKMYYANIQERKNQLYTTGGRVLNMVSIDNSIQQALENIYNNIYKITYNGVFYRRDIGSNYKIKNKNKIPNVAVLASGLATSIEALFYDDKTSNCIKVFISDKTNPYLLDKASSKNIPYIHLPYKEKQQDRKYYETMVDFLRYYDIEIVILCGYMRIVPDILFNEFYTINIHPSLLPKYKNMTGDKIHQLILKNRDKFIGCTLHQVTKNVDEGRILLQKQSILDKRLFDLTLASNSYHVKNQIQTLEKHCIYKYILNYSKEKTTYDIDINEGNKFVDDLKKQKLIKNDFCSSYIHKGVQFGASADGCGTKLDMANIYNFLEQIGIDLVAMNVNDLIAGGCKPLFFMDYIAIDKMDRNKCNKIIKGIIEGCRICDCKLIGGETAEMKGIYLKNKLDLAGFAIGEKIFDLPKKNLIDTNCYLYGLKSSGIHSNGYTLVKKLWEKCCTYKPKIEDILTPTKIYYELMELYKTYENNILGVAHITGGGFHDNIIRILPEHLYFQLYDWEFSDIFNWIKYESKLTKKEMLGIFNCGYGMVVITNKEIDIGDKIGKIIRK
;
A
#
# COMPACT_ATOMS: atom_id res chain seq x y z
N MET A 1 3.88 3.29 25.46
CA MET A 1 3.01 4.33 24.88
C MET A 1 2.74 3.95 23.42
N PRO A 2 1.53 4.18 22.88
CA PRO A 2 1.28 4.05 21.46
C PRO A 2 2.15 5.02 20.65
N GLN A 3 2.47 4.68 19.40
CA GLN A 3 3.14 5.63 18.50
C GLN A 3 2.16 6.74 18.14
N ALA A 4 2.62 7.98 18.07
CA ALA A 4 1.85 9.12 17.59
C ALA A 4 2.61 9.82 16.46
N GLN A 5 1.87 10.47 15.56
CA GLN A 5 2.44 11.27 14.48
C GLN A 5 2.02 12.72 14.64
N ASP A 6 3.00 13.62 14.76
CA ASP A 6 2.81 15.07 14.81
C ASP A 6 3.00 15.72 13.44
N TYR A 7 2.27 16.81 13.22
CA TYR A 7 2.25 17.58 11.99
C TYR A 7 2.82 18.97 12.26
N LYS A 8 4.17 19.08 12.25
CA LYS A 8 4.87 20.26 12.77
C LYS A 8 4.79 21.52 11.91
N ARG A 9 4.53 21.42 10.59
CA ARG A 9 4.55 22.60 9.71
C ARG A 9 3.19 23.29 9.63
N ILE A 10 3.18 24.61 9.45
CA ILE A 10 1.97 25.44 9.47
C ILE A 10 0.99 25.10 8.34
N TYR A 11 1.44 24.89 7.11
CA TYR A 11 0.57 24.71 5.95
C TYR A 11 0.37 23.23 5.59
N ASP A 12 -0.74 22.94 4.92
CA ASP A 12 -1.05 21.61 4.37
C ASP A 12 0.11 21.07 3.49
N ASN A 13 0.23 19.75 3.44
CA ASN A 13 1.28 18.98 2.77
C ASN A 13 2.68 19.23 3.38
N ASP A 14 2.73 19.46 4.70
CA ASP A 14 3.96 19.73 5.43
C ASP A 14 4.79 20.86 4.78
N LYS A 15 4.15 22.02 4.57
CA LYS A 15 4.78 23.21 3.98
C LYS A 15 4.83 24.37 4.95
N GLY A 16 5.72 25.32 4.65
CA GLY A 16 5.90 26.52 5.45
C GLY A 16 6.77 26.29 6.69
N PRO A 17 6.83 27.28 7.58
CA PRO A 17 7.62 27.20 8.80
C PRO A 17 7.26 26.04 9.71
N ASN A 18 8.25 25.63 10.49
CA ASN A 18 8.06 24.74 11.61
C ASN A 18 7.32 25.47 12.73
N THR A 19 6.35 24.80 13.33
CA THR A 19 5.56 25.30 14.46
C THR A 19 5.73 24.34 15.63
N GLY A 20 5.02 24.58 16.74
CA GLY A 20 4.96 23.60 17.82
C GLY A 20 4.08 22.39 17.50
N GLY A 21 3.63 22.20 16.26
CA GLY A 21 2.60 21.23 15.87
C GLY A 21 1.27 21.89 15.45
N MET A 22 0.67 21.37 14.38
CA MET A 22 -0.62 21.80 13.84
C MET A 22 -1.71 20.72 13.97
N GLY A 23 -1.35 19.55 14.48
CA GLY A 23 -2.24 18.45 14.77
C GLY A 23 -1.45 17.18 15.03
N ALA A 24 -2.11 16.15 15.55
CA ALA A 24 -1.51 14.84 15.77
C ALA A 24 -2.55 13.73 15.60
N ILE A 25 -2.09 12.51 15.35
CA ILE A 25 -2.92 11.30 15.33
C ILE A 25 -2.27 10.17 16.12
N CYS A 26 -3.08 9.30 16.73
CA CYS A 26 -2.62 8.17 17.54
C CYS A 26 -3.71 7.08 17.63
N PRO A 27 -3.37 5.78 17.70
CA PRO A 27 -2.07 5.19 17.39
C PRO A 27 -1.74 5.26 15.89
N VAL A 28 -0.45 5.29 15.56
CA VAL A 28 0.07 5.07 14.19
C VAL A 28 0.98 3.84 14.14
N ASN A 29 1.19 3.29 12.94
CA ASN A 29 2.05 2.12 12.72
C ASN A 29 3.24 2.50 11.82
N VAL A 30 4.02 3.51 12.20
CA VAL A 30 5.17 4.00 11.40
C VAL A 30 6.36 3.05 11.52
N LEU A 31 6.64 2.59 12.73
CA LEU A 31 7.66 1.59 13.02
C LEU A 31 7.08 0.17 13.04
N THR A 32 7.81 -0.79 12.48
CA THR A 32 7.51 -2.22 12.58
C THR A 32 7.77 -2.73 14.01
N LYS A 33 7.35 -3.96 14.30
CA LYS A 33 7.61 -4.59 15.60
C LYS A 33 9.11 -4.75 15.88
N GLU A 34 9.91 -5.16 14.88
CA GLU A 34 11.37 -5.28 15.07
C GLU A 34 12.02 -3.91 15.30
N GLU A 35 11.58 -2.89 14.57
CA GLU A 35 12.06 -1.50 14.73
C GLU A 35 11.72 -0.93 16.11
N LEU A 36 10.53 -1.22 16.64
CA LEU A 36 10.14 -0.82 18.00
C LEU A 36 11.02 -1.48 19.06
N ILE A 37 11.37 -2.76 18.90
CA ILE A 37 12.29 -3.45 19.82
C ILE A 37 13.66 -2.75 19.81
N LEU A 38 14.15 -2.39 18.62
CA LEU A 38 15.42 -1.67 18.47
C LEU A 38 15.36 -0.28 19.12
N VAL A 39 14.31 0.49 18.85
CA VAL A 39 14.11 1.81 19.48
C VAL A 39 14.03 1.69 21.00
N ASN A 40 13.29 0.72 21.52
CA ASN A 40 13.18 0.48 22.95
C ASN A 40 14.53 0.11 23.59
N LYS A 41 15.37 -0.67 22.89
CA LYS A 41 16.74 -0.98 23.33
C LYS A 41 17.58 0.30 23.49
N TYR A 42 17.52 1.21 22.52
CA TYR A 42 18.22 2.51 22.59
C TYR A 42 17.67 3.40 23.70
N MET A 43 16.34 3.54 23.80
CA MET A 43 15.68 4.28 24.88
C MET A 43 16.12 3.78 26.25
N ASN A 44 16.13 2.46 26.46
CA ASN A 44 16.58 1.85 27.73
C ASN A 44 18.04 2.14 28.04
N THR A 45 18.91 2.22 27.02
CA THR A 45 20.31 2.60 27.21
C THR A 45 20.42 4.07 27.65
N VAL A 46 19.63 4.97 27.05
CA VAL A 46 19.59 6.38 27.43
C VAL A 46 19.09 6.55 28.87
N VAL A 47 17.97 5.92 29.22
CA VAL A 47 17.39 5.97 30.57
C VAL A 47 18.39 5.48 31.63
N LYS A 48 19.07 4.35 31.37
CA LYS A 48 20.10 3.81 32.27
C LYS A 48 21.28 4.76 32.46
N LYS A 49 21.78 5.36 31.38
CA LYS A 49 22.91 6.30 31.43
C LYS A 49 22.58 7.61 32.15
N LEU A 50 21.34 8.09 32.01
CA LEU A 50 20.88 9.33 32.63
C LEU A 50 20.39 9.14 34.07
N HIS A 51 20.31 7.89 34.56
CA HIS A 51 19.63 7.57 35.83
C HIS A 51 18.24 8.21 35.93
N TYR A 52 17.53 8.25 34.81
CA TYR A 52 16.27 8.99 34.70
C TYR A 52 15.08 8.15 35.19
N ASN A 53 14.25 8.71 36.06
CA ASN A 53 12.99 8.11 36.50
C ASN A 53 11.83 9.05 36.15
N GLY A 54 10.96 8.60 35.26
CA GLY A 54 9.83 9.39 34.76
C GLY A 54 9.45 9.00 33.33
N VAL A 55 8.70 9.89 32.66
CA VAL A 55 8.29 9.68 31.27
C VAL A 55 9.39 10.18 30.33
N LEU A 56 9.86 9.31 29.44
CA LEU A 56 10.75 9.66 28.36
C LEU A 56 10.20 9.12 27.03
N TYR A 57 10.09 9.98 26.03
CA TYR A 57 9.81 9.58 24.65
C TYR A 57 10.83 10.21 23.70
N ALA A 58 10.92 9.64 22.50
CA ALA A 58 11.79 10.14 21.45
C ALA A 58 10.98 10.65 20.27
N GLY A 59 11.33 11.85 19.81
CA GLY A 59 11.02 12.29 18.46
C GLY A 59 11.92 11.53 17.49
N ILE A 60 11.32 10.80 16.55
CA ILE A 60 12.02 9.95 15.61
C ILE A 60 11.66 10.33 14.17
N MET A 61 12.62 10.13 13.26
CA MET A 61 12.40 10.21 11.82
C MET A 61 12.75 8.88 11.18
N LYS A 62 11.78 8.25 10.53
CA LYS A 62 12.02 7.08 9.68
C LYS A 62 12.34 7.54 8.27
N THR A 63 13.49 7.14 7.75
CA THR A 63 13.94 7.42 6.38
C THR A 63 14.25 6.11 5.67
N ASN A 64 14.53 6.19 4.37
CA ASN A 64 15.02 5.04 3.60
C ASN A 64 16.35 4.47 4.14
N ASN A 65 17.12 5.26 4.88
CA ASN A 65 18.43 4.87 5.42
C ASN A 65 18.33 4.35 6.87
N GLY A 66 17.12 4.24 7.42
CA GLY A 66 16.87 3.78 8.79
C GLY A 66 16.21 4.83 9.69
N ILE A 67 16.26 4.56 11.00
CA ILE A 67 15.61 5.35 12.05
C ILE A 67 16.62 6.31 12.66
N TYR A 68 16.27 7.59 12.69
CA TYR A 68 17.06 8.64 13.30
C TYR A 68 16.33 9.20 14.52
N PHE A 69 17.01 9.23 15.66
CA PHE A 69 16.53 9.93 16.86
C PHE A 69 16.81 11.42 16.69
N LEU A 70 15.77 12.24 16.74
CA LEU A 70 15.88 13.68 16.61
C LEU A 70 16.05 14.36 17.97
N GLU A 71 15.20 13.98 18.91
CA GLU A 71 15.12 14.60 20.23
C GLU A 71 14.57 13.61 21.26
N PHE A 72 14.98 13.75 22.51
CA PHE A 72 14.35 13.07 23.64
C PHE A 72 13.61 14.09 24.48
N ASN A 73 12.37 13.79 24.82
CA ASN A 73 11.51 14.70 25.57
C ASN A 73 10.95 14.01 26.81
N CYS A 74 10.93 14.76 27.91
CA CYS A 74 10.31 14.39 29.18
C CYS A 74 9.05 15.19 29.50
N ARG A 75 8.73 16.17 28.65
CA ARG A 75 7.51 16.97 28.73
C ARG A 75 6.51 16.50 27.69
N PHE A 76 5.27 16.31 28.11
CA PHE A 76 4.16 16.16 27.18
C PHE A 76 3.93 17.49 26.47
N GLY A 77 4.18 17.53 25.16
CA GLY A 77 3.95 18.71 24.32
C GLY A 77 2.64 18.60 23.55
N ASP A 78 1.96 19.73 23.34
CA ASP A 78 0.83 19.81 22.42
C ASP A 78 1.33 19.92 20.98
N PRO A 79 0.80 19.14 20.01
CA PRO A 79 -0.46 18.37 20.07
C PRO A 79 -0.32 16.87 20.38
N GLU A 80 0.88 16.30 20.42
CA GLU A 80 1.12 14.85 20.62
C GLU A 80 0.55 14.34 21.96
N ALA A 81 0.72 15.11 23.02
CA ALA A 81 0.20 14.79 24.35
C ALA A 81 -1.31 14.62 24.36
N GLN A 82 -2.01 15.47 23.61
CA GLN A 82 -3.47 15.50 23.57
C GLN A 82 -4.05 14.25 22.90
N VAL A 83 -3.37 13.65 21.92
CA VAL A 83 -3.81 12.37 21.36
C VAL A 83 -3.40 11.18 22.23
N ILE A 84 -2.20 11.21 22.83
CA ILE A 84 -1.70 10.09 23.64
C ILE A 84 -2.47 9.98 24.95
N LEU A 85 -2.52 11.06 25.76
CA LEU A 85 -3.10 11.02 27.10
C LEU A 85 -4.62 10.77 27.08
N ASN A 86 -5.31 11.19 26.01
CA ASN A 86 -6.73 10.86 25.84
C ASN A 86 -6.99 9.37 25.60
N LEU A 87 -5.98 8.59 25.19
CA LEU A 87 -6.06 7.14 25.05
C LEU A 87 -5.58 6.40 26.31
N LEU A 88 -5.10 7.10 27.35
CA LEU A 88 -4.66 6.48 28.59
C LEU A 88 -5.89 6.02 29.41
N LYS A 89 -5.95 4.72 29.72
CA LYS A 89 -7.00 4.16 30.59
C LYS A 89 -6.59 4.10 32.06
N SER A 90 -5.30 3.93 32.34
CA SER A 90 -4.76 3.98 33.70
C SER A 90 -4.83 5.40 34.27
N ASP A 91 -4.93 5.51 35.59
CA ASP A 91 -4.88 6.81 36.26
C ASP A 91 -3.46 7.40 36.18
N LEU A 92 -3.34 8.64 35.70
CA LEU A 92 -2.04 9.30 35.53
C LEU A 92 -1.37 9.64 36.87
N TYR A 93 -2.15 9.99 37.89
CA TYR A 93 -1.63 10.27 39.22
C TYR A 93 -1.06 9.01 39.86
N GLU A 94 -1.74 7.88 39.72
CA GLU A 94 -1.22 6.58 40.19
C GLU A 94 0.10 6.22 39.50
N ILE A 95 0.18 6.39 38.18
CA ILE A 95 1.42 6.15 37.42
C ILE A 95 2.57 7.02 37.95
N ILE A 96 2.32 8.32 38.18
CA ILE A 96 3.35 9.24 38.68
C ILE A 96 3.78 8.83 40.10
N ASN A 97 2.82 8.56 41.00
CA ASN A 97 3.08 8.17 42.38
C ASN A 97 3.87 6.85 42.46
N ASP A 98 3.53 5.87 41.63
CA ASP A 98 4.24 4.59 41.57
C ASP A 98 5.63 4.75 40.94
N SER A 99 5.80 5.63 39.95
CA SER A 99 7.11 5.96 39.37
C SER A 99 8.02 6.57 40.44
N ILE A 100 7.54 7.53 41.24
CA ILE A 100 8.30 8.15 42.33
C ILE A 100 8.71 7.11 43.38
N LYS A 101 7.83 6.13 43.66
CA LYS A 101 8.08 5.04 44.61
C LYS A 101 8.89 3.87 44.02
N ASN A 102 9.34 3.97 42.78
CA ASN A 102 10.02 2.89 42.04
C ASN A 102 9.24 1.57 42.03
N LYS A 103 7.91 1.63 41.99
CA LYS A 103 7.05 0.46 41.88
C LYS A 103 6.89 0.01 40.43
N PRO A 104 6.66 -1.28 40.17
CA PRO A 104 6.35 -1.76 38.83
C PRO A 104 5.10 -1.08 38.27
N LEU A 105 5.20 -0.47 37.08
CA LEU A 105 4.10 0.24 36.44
C LEU A 105 3.29 -0.69 35.53
N THR A 106 1.97 -0.75 35.72
CA THR A 106 1.04 -1.43 34.79
C THR A 106 0.17 -0.40 34.09
N ILE A 107 0.54 -0.03 32.86
CA ILE A 107 -0.14 1.03 32.10
C ILE A 107 -1.07 0.41 31.05
N LYS A 108 -2.36 0.72 31.13
CA LYS A 108 -3.39 0.30 30.17
C LYS A 108 -3.74 1.44 29.23
N TRP A 109 -3.80 1.13 27.94
CA TRP A 109 -4.19 2.05 26.88
C TRP A 109 -5.51 1.61 26.26
N SER A 110 -6.25 2.56 25.69
CA SER A 110 -7.44 2.30 24.88
C SER A 110 -7.05 1.74 23.51
N ASN A 111 -7.91 0.89 22.95
CA ASN A 111 -7.80 0.43 21.56
C ASN A 111 -8.45 1.40 20.57
N ASN A 112 -9.04 2.49 21.07
CA ASN A 112 -9.59 3.56 20.24
C ASN A 112 -8.45 4.39 19.63
N HIS A 113 -8.85 5.28 18.74
CA HIS A 113 -7.97 6.19 18.03
C HIS A 113 -8.31 7.62 18.42
N ALA A 114 -7.29 8.46 18.53
CA ALA A 114 -7.41 9.88 18.82
C ALA A 114 -6.78 10.71 17.70
N ALA A 115 -7.41 11.85 17.43
CA ALA A 115 -6.88 12.87 16.54
C ALA A 115 -6.99 14.24 17.20
N THR A 116 -6.07 15.13 16.83
CA THR A 116 -6.06 16.53 17.26
C THR A 116 -5.83 17.42 16.06
N VAL A 117 -6.61 18.49 15.94
CA VAL A 117 -6.37 19.59 14.98
C VAL A 117 -6.18 20.89 15.76
N VAL A 118 -5.12 21.62 15.44
CA VAL A 118 -4.78 22.91 16.08
C VAL A 118 -5.41 24.04 15.30
N LEU A 119 -6.19 24.87 15.98
CA LEU A 119 -6.69 26.16 15.48
C LEU A 119 -5.71 27.25 15.93
N SER A 120 -5.23 28.01 14.95
CA SER A 120 -4.24 29.07 15.08
C SER A 120 -4.70 30.34 14.39
N HIS A 121 -4.07 31.47 14.71
CA HIS A 121 -4.16 32.66 13.88
C HIS A 121 -3.29 32.49 12.63
N VAL A 122 -3.70 33.07 11.50
CA VAL A 122 -2.97 33.04 10.22
C VAL A 122 -1.52 33.56 10.31
N ASP A 123 -1.22 34.38 11.31
CA ASP A 123 0.12 34.94 11.54
C ASP A 123 1.04 34.02 12.36
N TYR A 124 0.55 32.87 12.81
CA TYR A 124 1.36 31.83 13.46
C TYR A 124 2.32 31.20 12.42
N PRO A 125 3.62 31.01 12.73
CA PRO A 125 4.28 31.12 14.03
C PRO A 125 5.01 32.45 14.30
N TYR A 126 4.93 33.42 13.38
CA TYR A 126 5.87 34.55 13.34
C TYR A 126 5.43 35.80 14.09
N SER A 127 4.16 35.93 14.50
CA SER A 127 3.65 37.15 15.12
C SER A 127 2.88 36.91 16.41
N LYS A 128 3.13 37.74 17.44
CA LYS A 128 2.17 37.98 18.51
C LYS A 128 1.11 38.95 17.99
N LEU A 129 -0.16 38.70 18.29
CA LEU A 129 -1.24 39.60 17.89
C LEU A 129 -1.09 40.91 18.66
N GLU A 130 -0.96 42.03 17.95
CA GLU A 130 -0.85 43.36 18.58
C GLU A 130 -2.14 43.75 19.33
N LYS A 131 -3.29 43.23 18.88
CA LYS A 131 -4.60 43.47 19.50
C LYS A 131 -5.31 42.13 19.79
N PRO A 132 -6.01 42.01 20.94
CA PRO A 132 -6.83 40.84 21.21
C PRO A 132 -7.88 40.62 20.12
N VAL A 133 -7.97 39.38 19.63
CA VAL A 133 -8.99 38.96 18.66
C VAL A 133 -10.09 38.24 19.41
N LYS A 134 -11.34 38.67 19.22
CA LYS A 134 -12.51 38.00 19.81
C LYS A 134 -12.68 36.62 19.20
N VAL A 135 -12.90 35.61 20.04
CA VAL A 135 -13.17 34.22 19.69
C VAL A 135 -14.63 33.91 20.01
N GLU A 136 -15.34 33.38 19.02
CA GLU A 136 -16.73 32.96 19.15
C GLU A 136 -16.79 31.44 19.02
N ILE A 137 -17.40 30.79 20.01
CA ILE A 137 -17.57 29.34 20.08
C ILE A 137 -19.07 29.10 20.18
N SER A 138 -19.63 28.34 19.23
CA SER A 138 -21.04 27.95 19.28
C SER A 138 -21.31 27.05 20.48
N GLU A 139 -22.48 27.22 21.10
CA GLU A 139 -22.93 26.38 22.21
C GLU A 139 -23.20 24.91 21.79
N ASN A 140 -23.35 24.66 20.48
CA ASN A 140 -23.70 23.34 19.93
C ASN A 140 -22.49 22.55 19.40
N ILE A 141 -21.33 22.58 20.08
CA ILE A 141 -20.23 21.66 19.73
C ILE A 141 -20.62 20.25 20.17
N ASP A 142 -20.43 19.27 19.29
CA ASP A 142 -20.80 17.89 19.58
C ASP A 142 -19.94 17.34 20.74
N ASN A 143 -20.56 16.54 21.61
CA ASN A 143 -19.89 15.94 22.77
C ASN A 143 -18.75 14.97 22.39
N THR A 144 -18.61 14.64 21.11
CA THR A 144 -17.51 13.83 20.56
C THR A 144 -16.20 14.60 20.45
N VAL A 145 -16.21 15.93 20.66
CA VAL A 145 -15.03 16.79 20.58
C VAL A 145 -14.71 17.44 21.92
N LYS A 146 -13.47 17.25 22.37
CA LYS A 146 -12.87 17.95 23.50
C LYS A 146 -12.07 19.15 23.03
N MET A 147 -12.20 20.27 23.73
CA MET A 147 -11.53 21.53 23.43
C MET A 147 -10.44 21.80 24.47
N TYR A 148 -9.23 22.10 24.01
CA TYR A 148 -8.11 22.51 24.85
C TYR A 148 -7.70 23.93 24.49
N TYR A 149 -7.84 24.87 25.41
CA TYR A 149 -7.51 26.28 25.18
C TYR A 149 -6.00 26.50 25.33
N ALA A 150 -5.38 27.13 24.33
CA ALA A 150 -3.96 27.44 24.35
C ALA A 150 -3.71 28.90 24.76
N ASN A 151 -4.24 29.86 23.99
CA ASN A 151 -4.12 31.30 24.29
C ASN A 151 -5.49 31.98 24.28
N ILE A 152 -6.48 31.40 24.96
CA ILE A 152 -7.79 32.02 25.15
C ILE A 152 -7.84 32.65 26.55
N GLN A 153 -8.28 33.90 26.61
CA GLN A 153 -8.55 34.65 27.84
C GLN A 153 -10.01 35.10 27.84
N GLU A 154 -10.68 34.92 28.96
CA GLU A 154 -12.03 35.43 29.15
C GLU A 154 -11.99 36.86 29.71
N ARG A 155 -12.76 37.77 29.11
CA ARG A 155 -12.94 39.16 29.58
C ARG A 155 -14.40 39.55 29.39
N LYS A 156 -15.07 39.95 30.47
CA LYS A 156 -16.49 40.37 30.45
C LYS A 156 -17.40 39.35 29.72
N ASN A 157 -17.30 38.07 30.08
CA ASN A 157 -18.03 36.94 29.47
C ASN A 157 -17.81 36.77 27.95
N GLN A 158 -16.67 37.23 27.44
CA GLN A 158 -16.28 37.06 26.04
C GLN A 158 -14.87 36.49 25.96
N LEU A 159 -14.65 35.61 24.99
CA LEU A 159 -13.37 34.95 24.79
C LEU A 159 -12.51 35.77 23.81
N TYR A 160 -11.23 35.90 24.12
CA TYR A 160 -10.25 36.62 23.31
C TYR A 160 -8.96 35.82 23.19
N THR A 161 -8.23 36.01 22.10
CA THR A 161 -6.89 35.47 21.92
C THR A 161 -5.88 36.54 21.55
N THR A 162 -4.66 36.42 22.08
CA THR A 162 -3.50 37.26 21.77
C THR A 162 -2.32 36.44 21.21
N GLY A 163 -2.48 35.12 21.14
CA GLY A 163 -1.43 34.18 20.74
C GLY A 163 -1.68 33.57 19.37
N GLY A 164 -0.60 33.16 18.70
CA GLY A 164 -0.70 32.52 17.40
C GLY A 164 -1.37 31.13 17.44
N ARG A 165 -1.17 30.33 18.51
CA ARG A 165 -1.93 29.09 18.74
C ARG A 165 -3.13 29.40 19.63
N VAL A 166 -4.35 29.18 19.13
CA VAL A 166 -5.58 29.61 19.81
C VAL A 166 -6.15 28.49 20.67
N LEU A 167 -6.47 27.35 20.06
CA LEU A 167 -7.00 26.17 20.75
C LEU A 167 -6.76 24.89 19.95
N ASN A 168 -6.93 23.74 20.58
CA ASN A 168 -6.85 22.43 19.92
C ASN A 168 -8.18 21.69 20.10
N MET A 169 -8.66 21.06 19.02
CA MET A 169 -9.83 20.19 19.04
C MET A 169 -9.37 18.74 18.98
N VAL A 170 -9.85 17.91 19.90
CA VAL A 170 -9.46 16.51 20.06
C VAL A 170 -10.70 15.65 20.02
N SER A 171 -10.66 14.55 19.28
CA SER A 171 -11.73 13.54 19.30
C SER A 171 -11.12 12.15 19.44
N ILE A 172 -11.88 11.26 20.08
CA ILE A 172 -11.53 9.85 20.26
C ILE A 172 -12.66 9.02 19.65
N ASP A 173 -12.32 8.08 18.79
CA ASP A 173 -13.29 7.22 18.13
C ASP A 173 -12.68 5.86 17.75
N ASN A 174 -13.48 4.98 17.16
CA ASN A 174 -13.07 3.64 16.73
C ASN A 174 -12.05 3.68 15.58
N SER A 175 -11.88 4.81 14.89
CA SER A 175 -10.86 5.00 13.86
C SER A 175 -10.33 6.44 13.81
N ILE A 176 -9.08 6.63 13.34
CA ILE A 176 -8.49 7.97 13.13
C ILE A 176 -9.37 8.82 12.20
N GLN A 177 -9.98 8.19 11.19
CA GLN A 177 -10.85 8.87 10.24
C GLN A 177 -12.09 9.44 10.94
N GLN A 178 -12.78 8.63 11.74
CA GLN A 178 -13.97 9.09 12.44
C GLN A 178 -13.63 10.18 13.47
N ALA A 179 -12.51 10.03 14.19
CA ALA A 179 -12.03 11.07 15.10
C ALA A 179 -11.76 12.41 14.38
N LEU A 180 -11.12 12.37 13.20
CA LEU A 180 -10.91 13.58 12.39
C LEU A 180 -12.21 14.15 11.83
N GLU A 181 -13.14 13.31 11.38
CA GLU A 181 -14.47 13.73 10.91
C GLU A 181 -15.25 14.45 12.01
N ASN A 182 -15.26 13.91 13.23
CA ASN A 182 -15.87 14.56 14.38
C ASN A 182 -15.29 15.97 14.61
N ILE A 183 -13.96 16.13 14.49
CA ILE A 183 -13.30 17.43 14.63
C ILE A 183 -13.70 18.39 13.49
N TYR A 184 -13.53 17.97 12.23
CA TYR A 184 -13.77 18.83 11.07
C TYR A 184 -15.26 19.19 10.88
N ASN A 185 -16.18 18.33 11.31
CA ASN A 185 -17.62 18.63 11.36
C ASN A 185 -17.98 19.65 12.45
N ASN A 186 -17.08 19.92 13.39
CA ASN A 186 -17.29 20.90 14.47
C ASN A 186 -16.39 22.13 14.34
N ILE A 187 -15.32 22.08 13.53
CA ILE A 187 -14.27 23.11 13.52
C ILE A 187 -14.78 24.50 13.12
N TYR A 188 -15.83 24.56 12.28
CA TYR A 188 -16.43 25.82 11.83
C TYR A 188 -17.31 26.49 12.87
N LYS A 189 -17.68 25.75 13.94
CA LYS A 189 -18.43 26.29 15.08
C LYS A 189 -17.57 27.22 15.94
N ILE A 190 -16.28 27.36 15.60
CA ILE A 190 -15.30 28.24 16.24
C ILE A 190 -14.87 29.27 15.21
N THR A 191 -15.08 30.55 15.51
CA THR A 191 -14.73 31.64 14.59
C THR A 191 -13.98 32.76 15.31
N TYR A 192 -13.05 33.36 14.59
CA TYR A 192 -12.33 34.57 14.96
C TYR A 192 -11.71 35.18 13.71
N ASN A 193 -11.30 36.44 13.78
CA ASN A 193 -10.58 37.05 12.66
C ASN A 193 -9.24 36.34 12.47
N GLY A 194 -8.97 35.79 11.28
CA GLY A 194 -7.73 35.10 10.97
C GLY A 194 -7.65 33.62 11.40
N VAL A 195 -8.79 32.92 11.57
CA VAL A 195 -8.80 31.46 11.83
C VAL A 195 -7.98 30.70 10.79
N PHE A 196 -7.07 29.87 11.27
CA PHE A 196 -6.21 29.04 10.44
C PHE A 196 -6.00 27.66 11.09
N TYR A 197 -6.15 26.61 10.32
CA TYR A 197 -5.88 25.23 10.74
C TYR A 197 -5.51 24.40 9.51
N ARG A 198 -4.81 23.28 9.74
CA ARG A 198 -4.49 22.31 8.69
C ARG A 198 -5.66 21.40 8.39
N ARG A 199 -5.85 21.10 7.11
CA ARG A 199 -6.96 20.29 6.58
C ARG A 199 -6.53 18.90 6.14
N ASP A 200 -5.24 18.62 6.25
CA ASP A 200 -4.60 17.40 5.81
C ASP A 200 -4.07 16.56 6.99
N ILE A 201 -4.45 16.88 8.24
CA ILE A 201 -4.06 16.10 9.41
C ILE A 201 -4.57 14.67 9.24
N GLY A 202 -3.67 13.69 9.37
CA GLY A 202 -3.98 12.27 9.14
C GLY A 202 -4.20 11.88 7.68
N SER A 203 -4.01 12.79 6.71
CA SER A 203 -4.30 12.48 5.31
C SER A 203 -3.36 11.47 4.68
N ASN A 204 -2.08 11.53 5.05
CA ASN A 204 -1.04 10.60 4.60
C ASN A 204 -1.16 9.21 5.27
N TYR A 205 -2.00 9.08 6.31
CA TYR A 205 -2.13 7.85 7.11
C TYR A 205 -2.97 6.74 6.42
N LYS A 206 -3.74 7.06 5.37
CA LYS A 206 -4.64 6.10 4.70
C LYS A 206 -4.53 6.03 3.17
N ILE A 207 -3.50 6.62 2.55
CA ILE A 207 -3.27 6.38 1.12
C ILE A 207 -2.58 5.02 1.00
N LYS A 208 -3.38 3.98 0.76
CA LYS A 208 -2.85 2.69 0.30
C LYS A 208 -1.99 2.97 -0.94
N ASN A 209 -0.72 2.64 -0.82
CA ASN A 209 0.29 2.65 -1.88
C ASN A 209 -0.27 2.00 -3.17
N LYS A 210 -0.66 2.82 -4.15
CA LYS A 210 -0.85 2.38 -5.52
C LYS A 210 0.05 3.20 -6.43
N ASN A 211 1.06 2.56 -7.03
CA ASN A 211 2.00 3.18 -7.97
C ASN A 211 1.38 3.44 -9.36
N LYS A 212 0.06 3.58 -9.46
CA LYS A 212 -0.66 3.77 -10.72
C LYS A 212 -1.61 4.95 -10.59
N ILE A 213 -1.68 5.78 -11.64
CA ILE A 213 -2.70 6.82 -11.75
C ILE A 213 -4.08 6.13 -11.78
N PRO A 214 -5.07 6.61 -10.99
CA PRO A 214 -6.33 5.91 -10.82
C PRO A 214 -7.14 5.93 -12.12
N ASN A 215 -7.96 4.90 -12.34
CA ASN A 215 -9.02 4.97 -13.34
C ASN A 215 -10.15 5.88 -12.83
N VAL A 216 -10.47 6.92 -13.60
CA VAL A 216 -11.39 7.99 -13.21
C VAL A 216 -12.64 7.98 -14.08
N ALA A 217 -13.81 8.09 -13.45
CA ALA A 217 -15.04 8.48 -14.13
C ALA A 217 -15.39 9.92 -13.79
N VAL A 218 -15.92 10.65 -14.76
CA VAL A 218 -16.40 12.02 -14.53
C VAL A 218 -17.91 12.05 -14.73
N LEU A 219 -18.62 12.40 -13.66
CA LEU A 219 -20.05 12.66 -13.66
C LEU A 219 -20.29 14.16 -13.81
N ALA A 220 -21.09 14.56 -14.80
CA ALA A 220 -21.34 15.98 -15.05
C ALA A 220 -22.73 16.26 -15.60
N SER A 221 -23.40 17.28 -15.04
CA SER A 221 -24.63 17.85 -15.59
C SER A 221 -24.37 19.09 -16.45
N GLY A 222 -23.18 19.68 -16.34
CA GLY A 222 -22.72 20.85 -17.10
C GLY A 222 -21.40 20.60 -17.83
N LEU A 223 -20.70 21.66 -18.24
CA LEU A 223 -19.53 21.59 -19.13
C LEU A 223 -18.30 20.83 -18.58
N ALA A 224 -18.30 20.46 -17.30
CA ALA A 224 -17.19 19.78 -16.63
C ALA A 224 -15.82 20.49 -16.77
N THR A 225 -15.79 21.81 -16.80
CA THR A 225 -14.57 22.60 -17.06
C THR A 225 -13.46 22.37 -16.04
N SER A 226 -13.79 21.95 -14.82
CA SER A 226 -12.82 21.76 -13.73
C SER A 226 -11.89 20.57 -13.95
N ILE A 227 -12.20 19.65 -14.87
CA ILE A 227 -11.30 18.53 -15.23
C ILE A 227 -10.32 18.87 -16.36
N GLU A 228 -10.36 20.07 -16.94
CA GLU A 228 -9.53 20.42 -18.11
C GLU A 228 -8.04 20.26 -17.89
N ALA A 229 -7.56 20.51 -16.67
CA ALA A 229 -6.14 20.33 -16.36
C ALA A 229 -5.69 18.87 -16.37
N LEU A 230 -6.60 17.90 -16.29
CA LEU A 230 -6.28 16.49 -16.50
C LEU A 230 -5.93 16.17 -17.96
N PHE A 231 -6.18 17.08 -18.91
CA PHE A 231 -5.81 16.89 -20.32
C PHE A 231 -4.50 17.58 -20.70
N TYR A 232 -3.80 18.19 -19.74
CA TYR A 232 -2.55 18.90 -20.02
C TYR A 232 -1.37 17.98 -20.30
N ASP A 233 -1.43 16.72 -19.84
CA ASP A 233 -0.43 15.70 -20.12
C ASP A 233 -1.09 14.33 -20.33
N ASP A 234 -0.44 13.46 -21.11
CA ASP A 234 -0.98 12.14 -21.45
C ASP A 234 -1.14 11.21 -20.24
N LYS A 235 -0.33 11.42 -19.20
CA LYS A 235 -0.35 10.60 -17.98
C LYS A 235 -1.66 10.82 -17.22
N THR A 236 -2.06 12.07 -17.02
CA THR A 236 -3.33 12.41 -16.38
C THR A 236 -4.51 12.29 -17.33
N SER A 237 -4.34 12.52 -18.63
CA SER A 237 -5.42 12.40 -19.63
C SER A 237 -5.94 10.97 -19.72
N ASN A 238 -5.03 10.00 -19.70
CA ASN A 238 -5.37 8.57 -19.76
C ASN A 238 -6.01 8.03 -18.48
N CYS A 239 -6.10 8.83 -17.41
CA CYS A 239 -6.78 8.44 -16.19
C CYS A 239 -8.29 8.35 -16.39
N ILE A 240 -8.86 9.23 -17.21
CA ILE A 240 -10.31 9.31 -17.43
C ILE A 240 -10.74 8.18 -18.36
N LYS A 241 -11.58 7.28 -17.86
CA LYS A 241 -12.06 6.10 -18.59
C LYS A 241 -13.47 6.25 -19.14
N VAL A 242 -14.29 7.11 -18.54
CA VAL A 242 -15.66 7.35 -19.00
C VAL A 242 -16.18 8.71 -18.53
N PHE A 243 -16.94 9.36 -19.40
CA PHE A 243 -17.83 10.47 -19.06
C PHE A 243 -19.25 9.95 -18.94
N ILE A 244 -19.92 10.27 -17.83
CA ILE A 244 -21.35 9.97 -17.66
C ILE A 244 -22.08 11.28 -17.41
N SER A 245 -23.12 11.56 -18.21
CA SER A 245 -23.92 12.77 -18.08
C SER A 245 -25.40 12.44 -17.97
N ASP A 246 -26.07 13.10 -17.03
CA ASP A 246 -27.51 13.03 -16.84
C ASP A 246 -28.30 13.91 -17.81
N LYS A 247 -27.59 14.77 -18.57
CA LYS A 247 -28.15 15.71 -19.55
C LYS A 247 -27.48 15.54 -20.91
N THR A 248 -28.14 16.00 -21.96
CA THR A 248 -27.51 16.12 -23.27
C THR A 248 -26.42 17.18 -23.19
N ASN A 249 -25.17 16.80 -23.47
CA ASN A 249 -24.02 17.68 -23.28
C ASN A 249 -23.08 17.60 -24.50
N PRO A 250 -23.36 18.35 -25.58
CA PRO A 250 -22.57 18.32 -26.81
C PRO A 250 -21.11 18.67 -26.58
N TYR A 251 -20.83 19.63 -25.70
CA TYR A 251 -19.46 20.02 -25.36
C TYR A 251 -18.65 18.87 -24.74
N LEU A 252 -19.25 18.14 -23.80
CA LEU A 252 -18.59 17.00 -23.16
C LEU A 252 -18.45 15.82 -24.13
N LEU A 253 -19.44 15.62 -25.01
CA LEU A 253 -19.39 14.63 -26.08
C LEU A 253 -18.23 14.93 -27.05
N ASP A 254 -18.12 16.16 -27.55
CA ASP A 254 -17.04 16.58 -28.46
C ASP A 254 -15.66 16.39 -27.80
N LYS A 255 -15.55 16.79 -26.53
CA LYS A 255 -14.33 16.61 -25.75
C LYS A 255 -13.98 15.13 -25.55
N ALA A 256 -14.97 14.29 -25.23
CA ALA A 256 -14.81 12.85 -25.11
C ALA A 256 -14.36 12.22 -26.44
N SER A 257 -15.00 12.59 -27.56
CA SER A 257 -14.61 12.14 -28.91
C SER A 257 -13.20 12.56 -29.28
N SER A 258 -12.80 13.81 -29.02
CA SER A 258 -11.45 14.32 -29.32
C SER A 258 -10.33 13.59 -28.57
N LYS A 259 -10.66 12.95 -27.44
CA LYS A 259 -9.72 12.22 -26.58
C LYS A 259 -9.92 10.70 -26.61
N ASN A 260 -10.82 10.22 -27.47
CA ASN A 260 -11.21 8.81 -27.56
C ASN A 260 -11.65 8.22 -26.20
N ILE A 261 -12.37 9.01 -25.41
CA ILE A 261 -12.92 8.60 -24.12
C ILE A 261 -14.40 8.25 -24.31
N PRO A 262 -14.87 7.10 -23.82
CA PRO A 262 -16.28 6.76 -23.81
C PRO A 262 -17.17 7.83 -23.15
N TYR A 263 -18.26 8.20 -23.82
CA TYR A 263 -19.29 9.10 -23.30
C TYR A 263 -20.62 8.36 -23.21
N ILE A 264 -21.24 8.42 -22.04
CA ILE A 264 -22.53 7.81 -21.75
C ILE A 264 -23.51 8.91 -21.35
N HIS A 265 -24.53 9.09 -22.18
CA HIS A 265 -25.70 9.85 -21.80
C HIS A 265 -26.67 8.91 -21.07
N LEU A 266 -26.81 9.11 -19.75
CA LEU A 266 -27.71 8.34 -18.90
C LEU A 266 -28.82 9.28 -18.40
N PRO A 267 -29.90 9.49 -19.16
CA PRO A 267 -30.91 10.48 -18.83
C PRO A 267 -31.65 10.10 -17.56
N TYR A 268 -31.81 11.05 -16.65
CA TYR A 268 -32.60 10.86 -15.45
C TYR A 268 -34.10 11.13 -15.70
N LYS A 269 -34.97 10.21 -15.27
CA LYS A 269 -36.44 10.35 -15.32
C LYS A 269 -36.99 10.29 -13.88
N GLU A 270 -37.69 11.33 -13.44
CA GLU A 270 -38.16 11.43 -12.05
C GLU A 270 -39.32 10.47 -11.70
N LYS A 271 -39.31 10.05 -10.41
CA LYS A 271 -40.29 9.24 -9.65
C LYS A 271 -40.31 7.74 -9.99
N GLN A 272 -39.89 6.93 -9.01
CA GLN A 272 -39.90 5.44 -8.92
C GLN A 272 -38.67 4.64 -9.42
N GLN A 273 -37.66 5.26 -10.07
CA GLN A 273 -36.50 4.52 -10.61
C GLN A 273 -35.11 4.98 -10.10
N ASP A 274 -35.03 5.83 -9.07
CA ASP A 274 -33.77 6.43 -8.62
C ASP A 274 -32.72 5.37 -8.24
N ARG A 275 -33.14 4.30 -7.54
CA ARG A 275 -32.27 3.17 -7.22
C ARG A 275 -31.75 2.46 -8.48
N LYS A 276 -32.64 2.09 -9.41
CA LYS A 276 -32.27 1.39 -10.66
C LYS A 276 -31.37 2.24 -11.56
N TYR A 277 -31.59 3.55 -11.58
CA TYR A 277 -30.75 4.51 -12.29
C TYR A 277 -29.31 4.48 -11.76
N TYR A 278 -29.13 4.56 -10.44
CA TYR A 278 -27.80 4.53 -9.84
C TYR A 278 -27.17 3.13 -9.82
N GLU A 279 -27.96 2.05 -9.75
CA GLU A 279 -27.48 0.68 -9.97
C GLU A 279 -26.91 0.53 -11.39
N THR A 280 -27.61 1.04 -12.41
CA THR A 280 -27.13 1.05 -13.79
C THR A 280 -25.85 1.89 -13.94
N MET A 281 -25.78 3.03 -13.26
CA MET A 281 -24.57 3.86 -13.22
C MET A 281 -23.40 3.11 -12.59
N VAL A 282 -23.62 2.46 -11.44
CA VAL A 282 -22.65 1.60 -10.76
C VAL A 282 -22.16 0.50 -11.71
N ASP A 283 -23.05 -0.14 -12.47
CA ASP A 283 -22.65 -1.17 -13.44
C ASP A 283 -21.77 -0.61 -14.57
N PHE A 284 -22.03 0.59 -15.07
CA PHE A 284 -21.12 1.27 -15.99
C PHE A 284 -19.77 1.57 -15.34
N LEU A 285 -19.76 2.08 -14.10
CA LEU A 285 -18.51 2.35 -13.39
C LEU A 285 -17.69 1.06 -13.13
N ARG A 286 -18.35 -0.06 -12.81
CA ARG A 286 -17.70 -1.38 -12.73
C ARG A 286 -17.13 -1.79 -14.09
N TYR A 287 -17.89 -1.61 -15.17
CA TYR A 287 -17.47 -1.98 -16.52
C TYR A 287 -16.18 -1.27 -16.96
N TYR A 288 -16.02 0.01 -16.59
CA TYR A 288 -14.82 0.81 -16.90
C TYR A 288 -13.70 0.69 -15.86
N ASP A 289 -13.82 -0.21 -14.88
CA ASP A 289 -12.82 -0.45 -13.82
C ASP A 289 -12.48 0.85 -13.07
N ILE A 290 -13.51 1.62 -12.69
CA ILE A 290 -13.35 2.94 -12.10
C ILE A 290 -12.91 2.83 -10.63
N GLU A 291 -11.87 3.58 -10.27
CA GLU A 291 -11.37 3.69 -8.90
C GLU A 291 -11.84 4.98 -8.23
N ILE A 292 -11.91 6.08 -9.00
CA ILE A 292 -12.36 7.40 -8.51
C ILE A 292 -13.50 7.93 -9.38
N VAL A 293 -14.58 8.36 -8.74
CA VAL A 293 -15.67 9.08 -9.39
C VAL A 293 -15.55 10.55 -9.04
N ILE A 294 -15.40 11.42 -10.04
CA ILE A 294 -15.35 12.88 -9.88
C ILE A 294 -16.69 13.48 -10.26
N LEU A 295 -17.38 14.09 -9.30
CA LEU A 295 -18.53 14.94 -9.55
C LEU A 295 -18.01 16.32 -10.00
N CYS A 296 -18.21 16.64 -11.28
CA CYS A 296 -17.74 17.89 -11.87
C CYS A 296 -18.92 18.69 -12.41
N GLY A 297 -19.52 19.52 -11.56
CA GLY A 297 -20.75 20.22 -11.92
C GLY A 297 -21.93 19.26 -12.14
N TYR A 298 -21.94 18.15 -11.39
CA TYR A 298 -23.07 17.23 -11.32
C TYR A 298 -24.12 17.83 -10.37
N MET A 299 -25.29 18.19 -10.89
CA MET A 299 -26.30 18.99 -10.18
C MET A 299 -27.31 18.14 -9.41
N ARG A 300 -26.97 16.89 -9.10
CA ARG A 300 -27.83 15.93 -8.39
C ARG A 300 -27.13 15.42 -7.14
N ILE A 301 -27.93 15.18 -6.10
CA ILE A 301 -27.47 14.44 -4.92
C ILE A 301 -27.33 12.98 -5.32
N VAL A 302 -26.17 12.42 -5.01
CA VAL A 302 -25.81 11.04 -5.30
C VAL A 302 -26.17 10.17 -4.09
N PRO A 303 -26.82 9.00 -4.26
CA PRO A 303 -27.11 8.09 -3.16
C PRO A 303 -25.88 7.32 -2.70
N ASP A 304 -25.98 6.78 -1.50
CA ASP A 304 -24.95 5.99 -0.82
C ASP A 304 -24.48 4.76 -1.60
N ILE A 305 -25.34 4.13 -2.40
CA ILE A 305 -24.93 3.02 -3.28
C ILE A 305 -23.74 3.38 -4.19
N LEU A 306 -23.63 4.64 -4.66
CA LEU A 306 -22.51 5.04 -5.52
C LEU A 306 -21.22 5.23 -4.71
N PHE A 307 -21.28 5.99 -3.62
CA PHE A 307 -20.09 6.39 -2.87
C PHE A 307 -19.67 5.41 -1.77
N ASN A 308 -20.51 4.42 -1.45
CA ASN A 308 -20.11 3.26 -0.64
C ASN A 308 -19.23 2.30 -1.45
N GLU A 309 -19.44 2.25 -2.77
CA GLU A 309 -18.72 1.33 -3.65
C GLU A 309 -17.51 2.00 -4.32
N PHE A 310 -17.67 3.21 -4.83
CA PHE A 310 -16.63 3.94 -5.51
C PHE A 310 -16.14 5.13 -4.69
N TYR A 311 -14.83 5.35 -4.69
CA TYR A 311 -14.26 6.52 -4.04
C TYR A 311 -14.69 7.79 -4.79
N THR A 312 -15.73 8.45 -4.26
CA THR A 312 -16.40 9.55 -4.94
C THR A 312 -15.97 10.88 -4.35
N ILE A 313 -15.55 11.80 -5.21
CA ILE A 313 -15.06 13.13 -4.84
C ILE A 313 -15.82 14.20 -5.61
N ASN A 314 -16.04 15.35 -4.98
CA ASN A 314 -16.67 16.51 -5.57
C ASN A 314 -15.76 17.72 -5.44
N ILE A 315 -15.85 18.65 -6.39
CA ILE A 315 -15.19 19.95 -6.29
C ILE A 315 -16.22 21.06 -6.07
N HIS A 316 -16.08 21.77 -4.95
CA HIS A 316 -16.93 22.87 -4.55
C HIS A 316 -16.22 24.22 -4.82
N PRO A 317 -16.89 25.23 -5.41
CA PRO A 317 -16.29 26.51 -5.83
C PRO A 317 -16.11 27.50 -4.67
N SER A 318 -15.90 27.00 -3.45
CA SER A 318 -15.62 27.80 -2.26
C SER A 318 -14.65 27.06 -1.34
N LEU A 319 -14.11 27.77 -0.35
CA LEU A 319 -13.37 27.17 0.76
C LEU A 319 -14.37 26.64 1.81
N LEU A 320 -14.84 25.40 1.62
CA LEU A 320 -15.74 24.74 2.57
C LEU A 320 -15.17 24.79 3.99
N PRO A 321 -16.03 24.97 5.01
CA PRO A 321 -17.50 24.94 4.93
C PRO A 321 -18.16 26.27 4.56
N LYS A 322 -17.38 27.29 4.16
CA LYS A 322 -17.93 28.57 3.72
C LYS A 322 -18.77 28.38 2.47
N TYR A 323 -19.99 28.91 2.47
CA TYR A 323 -20.97 28.75 1.38
C TYR A 323 -21.33 27.28 1.07
N LYS A 324 -21.33 26.40 2.10
CA LYS A 324 -21.84 25.02 1.94
C LYS A 324 -23.29 25.00 1.46
N ASN A 325 -23.69 23.96 0.73
CA ASN A 325 -25.01 23.79 0.14
C ASN A 325 -25.41 24.88 -0.85
N MET A 326 -24.45 25.66 -1.35
CA MET A 326 -24.66 26.69 -2.35
C MET A 326 -24.02 26.26 -3.66
N THR A 327 -24.54 26.75 -4.79
CA THR A 327 -23.99 26.39 -6.10
C THR A 327 -23.88 27.62 -7.00
N GLY A 328 -22.92 27.57 -7.93
CA GLY A 328 -22.80 28.49 -9.05
C GLY A 328 -22.59 29.96 -8.69
N ASP A 329 -23.16 30.84 -9.50
CA ASP A 329 -22.87 32.28 -9.50
C ASP A 329 -23.30 33.00 -8.20
N LYS A 330 -24.19 32.40 -7.40
CA LYS A 330 -24.59 32.93 -6.09
C LYS A 330 -23.42 33.02 -5.11
N ILE A 331 -22.49 32.07 -5.17
CA ILE A 331 -21.27 32.06 -4.35
C ILE A 331 -20.39 33.24 -4.74
N HIS A 332 -20.19 33.45 -6.04
CA HIS A 332 -19.35 34.55 -6.55
C HIS A 332 -19.91 35.93 -6.19
N GLN A 333 -21.24 36.09 -6.26
CA GLN A 333 -21.91 37.31 -5.82
C GLN A 333 -21.75 37.56 -4.31
N LEU A 334 -21.84 36.51 -3.49
CA LEU A 334 -21.66 36.63 -2.03
C LEU A 334 -20.21 36.92 -1.62
N ILE A 335 -19.24 36.34 -2.31
CA ILE A 335 -17.81 36.65 -2.13
C ILE A 335 -17.57 38.15 -2.31
N LEU A 336 -18.13 38.73 -3.37
CA LEU A 336 -18.02 40.17 -3.67
C LEU A 336 -18.77 41.02 -2.64
N LYS A 337 -20.01 40.65 -2.33
CA LYS A 337 -20.84 41.35 -1.34
C LYS A 337 -20.20 41.40 0.04
N ASN A 338 -19.58 40.29 0.46
CA ASN A 338 -18.95 40.15 1.77
C ASN A 338 -17.52 40.70 1.81
N ARG A 339 -17.00 41.19 0.69
CA ARG A 339 -15.62 41.66 0.53
C ARG A 339 -14.58 40.63 1.01
N ASP A 340 -14.80 39.39 0.63
CA ASP A 340 -13.92 38.29 0.97
C ASP A 340 -12.51 38.53 0.46
N LYS A 341 -11.52 38.48 1.36
CA LYS A 341 -10.10 38.66 0.99
C LYS A 341 -9.56 37.46 0.18
N PHE A 342 -10.12 36.27 0.41
CA PHE A 342 -9.68 35.03 -0.20
C PHE A 342 -10.83 34.33 -0.90
N ILE A 343 -10.57 33.87 -2.12
CA ILE A 343 -11.42 32.97 -2.88
C ILE A 343 -10.74 31.61 -2.98
N GLY A 344 -11.50 30.57 -3.27
CA GLY A 344 -10.92 29.25 -3.42
C GLY A 344 -11.90 28.17 -3.81
N CYS A 345 -11.39 26.96 -3.88
CA CYS A 345 -12.15 25.75 -4.16
C CYS A 345 -11.78 24.64 -3.19
N THR A 346 -12.70 23.70 -3.00
CA THR A 346 -12.54 22.53 -2.14
C THR A 346 -12.79 21.27 -2.92
N LEU A 347 -11.79 20.41 -3.03
CA LEU A 347 -11.98 19.02 -3.40
C LEU A 347 -12.29 18.24 -2.11
N HIS A 348 -13.44 17.59 -2.04
CA HIS A 348 -13.86 16.83 -0.87
C HIS A 348 -14.48 15.48 -1.26
N GLN A 349 -14.46 14.53 -0.34
CA GLN A 349 -15.17 13.27 -0.50
C GLN A 349 -16.68 13.50 -0.48
N VAL A 350 -17.43 12.73 -1.24
CA VAL A 350 -18.89 12.74 -1.21
C VAL A 350 -19.37 11.83 -0.08
N THR A 351 -20.31 12.34 0.72
CA THR A 351 -20.99 11.59 1.78
C THR A 351 -22.49 11.77 1.64
N LYS A 352 -23.27 11.16 2.54
CA LYS A 352 -24.73 11.31 2.57
C LYS A 352 -25.19 12.75 2.74
N ASN A 353 -24.38 13.57 3.42
CA ASN A 353 -24.67 14.97 3.65
C ASN A 353 -23.93 15.84 2.62
N VAL A 354 -24.64 16.78 2.00
CA VAL A 354 -24.11 17.66 0.96
C VAL A 354 -23.02 18.56 1.55
N ASP A 355 -21.86 18.60 0.90
CA ASP A 355 -20.68 19.41 1.26
C ASP A 355 -20.11 19.18 2.68
N GLU A 356 -20.43 18.05 3.32
CA GLU A 356 -19.92 17.69 4.66
C GLU A 356 -18.87 16.58 4.64
N GLY A 357 -18.55 16.06 3.45
CA GLY A 357 -17.52 15.05 3.34
C GLY A 357 -16.11 15.60 3.53
N ARG A 358 -15.20 14.70 3.87
CA ARG A 358 -13.81 15.02 4.18
C ARG A 358 -13.15 15.87 3.09
N ILE A 359 -12.57 17.00 3.47
CA ILE A 359 -11.75 17.84 2.58
C ILE A 359 -10.48 17.06 2.20
N LEU A 360 -10.24 16.93 0.90
CA LEU A 360 -9.09 16.22 0.33
C LEU A 360 -7.97 17.19 -0.06
N LEU A 361 -8.34 18.30 -0.70
CA LEU A 361 -7.46 19.40 -1.04
C LEU A 361 -8.28 20.69 -1.09
N GLN A 362 -7.67 21.79 -0.68
CA GLN A 362 -8.18 23.13 -0.93
C GLN A 362 -7.12 23.97 -1.63
N LYS A 363 -7.58 24.87 -2.48
CA LYS A 363 -6.76 25.90 -3.10
C LYS A 363 -7.42 27.24 -2.93
N GLN A 364 -6.61 28.24 -2.62
CA GLN A 364 -7.05 29.61 -2.45
C GLN A 364 -6.18 30.57 -3.25
N SER A 365 -6.76 31.73 -3.56
CA SER A 365 -6.08 32.90 -4.09
C SER A 365 -6.57 34.15 -3.38
N ILE A 366 -5.74 35.18 -3.36
CA ILE A 366 -6.15 36.50 -2.91
C ILE A 366 -7.06 37.11 -3.98
N LEU A 367 -8.17 37.69 -3.56
CA LEU A 367 -9.06 38.44 -4.45
C LEU A 367 -8.44 39.82 -4.75
N ASP A 368 -8.34 40.17 -6.03
CA ASP A 368 -7.83 41.49 -6.43
C ASP A 368 -8.80 42.58 -5.95
N LYS A 369 -8.29 43.51 -5.13
CA LYS A 369 -9.09 44.59 -4.53
C LYS A 369 -9.74 45.50 -5.57
N ARG A 370 -9.19 45.60 -6.79
CA ARG A 370 -9.74 46.41 -7.88
C ARG A 370 -11.09 45.87 -8.40
N LEU A 371 -11.40 44.60 -8.12
CA LEU A 371 -12.68 43.98 -8.48
C LEU A 371 -13.85 44.44 -7.59
N PHE A 372 -13.60 45.22 -6.53
CA PHE A 372 -14.68 45.79 -5.71
C PHE A 372 -15.29 47.07 -6.30
N ASP A 373 -14.62 47.70 -7.28
CA ASP A 373 -14.98 49.03 -7.83
C ASP A 373 -15.63 48.99 -9.22
N LEU A 374 -15.80 47.78 -9.79
CA LEU A 374 -16.41 47.53 -11.12
C LEU A 374 -17.88 47.07 -10.99
N THR A 375 -18.64 46.99 -12.10
CA THR A 375 -20.06 46.57 -12.05
C THR A 375 -20.23 45.08 -11.68
N LEU A 376 -21.29 44.77 -10.91
CA LEU A 376 -21.54 43.44 -10.28
C LEU A 376 -21.47 42.25 -11.26
N ALA A 377 -21.93 42.40 -12.50
CA ALA A 377 -21.97 41.32 -13.48
C ALA A 377 -20.58 40.94 -14.02
N SER A 378 -19.74 41.92 -14.37
CA SER A 378 -18.34 41.70 -14.77
C SER A 378 -17.50 41.10 -13.64
N ASN A 379 -17.76 41.49 -12.38
CA ASN A 379 -17.00 41.00 -11.23
C ASN A 379 -17.22 39.51 -10.97
N SER A 380 -18.47 39.04 -11.06
CA SER A 380 -18.81 37.63 -10.85
C SER A 380 -18.10 36.71 -11.84
N TYR A 381 -17.99 37.14 -13.11
CA TYR A 381 -17.27 36.40 -14.14
C TYR A 381 -15.76 36.29 -13.86
N HIS A 382 -15.11 37.37 -13.42
CA HIS A 382 -13.70 37.33 -13.04
C HIS A 382 -13.43 36.42 -11.83
N VAL A 383 -14.29 36.47 -10.81
CA VAL A 383 -14.21 35.59 -9.64
C VAL A 383 -14.37 34.13 -10.05
N LYS A 384 -15.34 33.84 -10.93
CA LYS A 384 -15.59 32.51 -11.48
C LYS A 384 -14.36 31.95 -12.21
N ASN A 385 -13.75 32.72 -13.10
CA ASN A 385 -12.56 32.28 -13.84
C ASN A 385 -11.36 32.01 -12.92
N GLN A 386 -11.16 32.84 -11.90
CA GLN A 386 -10.09 32.61 -10.92
C GLN A 386 -10.35 31.32 -10.12
N ILE A 387 -11.57 31.09 -9.63
CA ILE A 387 -11.93 29.88 -8.91
C ILE A 387 -11.79 28.64 -9.79
N GLN A 388 -12.29 28.67 -11.03
CA GLN A 388 -12.14 27.55 -11.97
C GLN A 388 -10.68 27.19 -12.24
N THR A 389 -9.78 28.17 -12.28
CA THR A 389 -8.34 27.91 -12.42
C THR A 389 -7.79 27.17 -11.20
N LEU A 390 -8.24 27.53 -9.99
CA LEU A 390 -7.87 26.83 -8.76
C LEU A 390 -8.44 25.41 -8.75
N GLU A 391 -9.68 25.22 -9.20
CA GLU A 391 -10.34 23.92 -9.27
C GLU A 391 -9.58 22.94 -10.16
N LYS A 392 -9.26 23.38 -11.40
CA LYS A 392 -8.46 22.63 -12.37
C LYS A 392 -7.16 22.14 -11.75
N HIS A 393 -6.42 23.04 -11.11
CA HIS A 393 -5.17 22.67 -10.47
C HIS A 393 -5.39 21.74 -9.27
N CYS A 394 -6.47 21.93 -8.51
CA CYS A 394 -6.80 21.12 -7.34
C CYS A 394 -6.99 19.65 -7.73
N ILE A 395 -7.83 19.39 -8.74
CA ILE A 395 -8.09 18.06 -9.30
C ILE A 395 -6.81 17.47 -9.88
N TYR A 396 -6.09 18.22 -10.71
CA TYR A 396 -4.83 17.78 -11.32
C TYR A 396 -3.79 17.33 -10.28
N LYS A 397 -3.57 18.15 -9.26
CA LYS A 397 -2.61 17.86 -8.18
C LYS A 397 -3.05 16.63 -7.38
N TYR A 398 -4.34 16.48 -7.11
CA TYR A 398 -4.85 15.32 -6.38
C TYR A 398 -4.57 14.01 -7.15
N ILE A 399 -4.92 13.96 -8.43
CA ILE A 399 -4.70 12.78 -9.28
C ILE A 399 -3.21 12.45 -9.42
N LEU A 400 -2.34 13.46 -9.54
CA LEU A 400 -0.89 13.23 -9.55
C LEU A 400 -0.36 12.70 -8.22
N ASN A 401 -0.79 13.28 -7.10
CA ASN A 401 -0.35 12.89 -5.77
C ASN A 401 -0.82 11.48 -5.41
N TYR A 402 -1.98 11.05 -5.91
CA TYR A 402 -2.43 9.66 -5.82
C TYR A 402 -1.37 8.68 -6.34
N SER A 403 -0.48 9.10 -7.25
CA SER A 403 0.54 8.26 -7.89
C SER A 403 1.98 8.41 -7.37
N LYS A 404 2.26 9.30 -6.40
CA LYS A 404 3.63 9.69 -6.01
C LYS A 404 3.91 9.53 -4.51
N GLU A 405 3.94 8.30 -4.00
CA GLU A 405 4.77 7.92 -2.83
C GLU A 405 5.38 6.52 -3.01
N LYS A 406 6.58 6.33 -2.45
CA LYS A 406 7.59 5.32 -2.80
C LYS A 406 7.12 3.87 -2.69
N THR A 407 7.47 3.09 -3.72
CA THR A 407 7.57 1.63 -3.68
C THR A 407 8.50 1.12 -2.59
N THR A 408 7.94 0.59 -1.51
CA THR A 408 8.37 -0.70 -0.96
C THR A 408 7.15 -1.61 -1.08
N TYR A 409 7.29 -2.73 -1.79
CA TYR A 409 6.23 -3.73 -1.78
C TYR A 409 6.43 -4.54 -0.50
N ASP A 410 5.51 -4.39 0.44
CA ASP A 410 5.24 -5.42 1.44
C ASP A 410 4.69 -6.64 0.69
N ILE A 411 5.60 -7.49 0.22
CA ILE A 411 5.37 -8.91 0.49
C ILE A 411 5.94 -9.03 1.89
N ASP A 412 5.07 -9.11 2.90
CA ASP A 412 5.52 -9.49 4.23
C ASP A 412 5.85 -10.98 4.18
N ILE A 413 6.99 -11.31 3.54
CA ILE A 413 7.59 -12.65 3.55
C ILE A 413 7.73 -13.08 5.01
N ASN A 414 7.96 -12.13 5.93
CA ASN A 414 8.01 -12.42 7.36
C ASN A 414 6.63 -12.74 7.93
N GLU A 415 5.51 -12.18 7.47
CA GLU A 415 4.16 -12.61 7.88
C GLU A 415 3.83 -13.98 7.30
N GLY A 416 4.10 -14.22 6.02
CA GLY A 416 3.92 -15.54 5.39
C GLY A 416 4.76 -16.62 6.09
N ASN A 417 6.04 -16.33 6.33
CA ASN A 417 6.94 -17.20 7.07
C ASN A 417 6.55 -17.30 8.55
N LYS A 418 6.09 -16.22 9.22
CA LYS A 418 5.59 -16.26 10.60
C LYS A 418 4.33 -17.11 10.70
N PHE A 419 3.41 -17.02 9.74
CA PHE A 419 2.22 -17.87 9.68
C PHE A 419 2.60 -19.34 9.50
N VAL A 420 3.52 -19.63 8.59
CA VAL A 420 4.08 -20.97 8.40
C VAL A 420 4.83 -21.44 9.65
N ASP A 421 5.60 -20.58 10.33
CA ASP A 421 6.29 -20.89 11.58
C ASP A 421 5.32 -21.07 12.76
N ASP A 422 4.20 -20.35 12.77
CA ASP A 422 3.14 -20.52 13.76
C ASP A 422 2.38 -21.84 13.53
N LEU A 423 2.17 -22.26 12.27
CA LEU A 423 1.70 -23.61 11.93
C LEU A 423 2.71 -24.70 12.35
N LYS A 424 4.03 -24.44 12.23
CA LYS A 424 5.10 -25.36 12.68
C LYS A 424 5.11 -25.52 14.20
N LYS A 425 4.89 -24.46 14.98
CA LYS A 425 4.80 -24.53 16.46
C LYS A 425 3.66 -25.45 16.92
N GLN A 426 2.65 -25.64 16.08
CA GLN A 426 1.55 -26.59 16.33
C GLN A 426 1.90 -28.05 15.97
N LYS A 427 3.16 -28.36 15.61
CA LYS A 427 3.66 -29.68 15.18
C LYS A 427 2.97 -30.29 13.95
N LEU A 428 2.26 -29.49 13.16
CA LEU A 428 1.46 -30.00 12.03
C LEU A 428 2.31 -30.33 10.78
N ILE A 429 3.49 -29.72 10.59
CA ILE A 429 4.30 -29.82 9.36
C ILE A 429 5.80 -29.84 9.67
N LYS A 430 6.57 -30.76 9.05
CA LYS A 430 8.05 -30.82 9.12
C LYS A 430 8.72 -29.90 8.09
N ASN A 431 9.93 -29.44 8.38
CA ASN A 431 10.67 -28.42 7.62
C ASN A 431 11.50 -29.03 6.46
N ASP A 432 10.83 -29.71 5.52
CA ASP A 432 11.42 -30.36 4.33
C ASP A 432 10.85 -29.76 3.02
N PHE A 433 11.45 -30.06 1.86
CA PHE A 433 10.96 -29.56 0.56
C PHE A 433 9.56 -30.09 0.17
N CYS A 434 9.18 -31.26 0.67
CA CYS A 434 7.83 -31.81 0.50
C CYS A 434 7.30 -32.39 1.81
N SER A 435 5.98 -32.39 1.98
CA SER A 435 5.35 -33.05 3.13
C SER A 435 5.20 -34.55 2.85
N SER A 436 5.53 -35.41 3.82
CA SER A 436 5.45 -36.87 3.62
C SER A 436 4.30 -37.54 4.36
N TYR A 437 3.66 -38.53 3.75
CA TYR A 437 2.59 -39.35 4.34
C TYR A 437 2.82 -40.84 4.08
N ILE A 438 2.66 -41.70 5.09
CA ILE A 438 2.83 -43.15 4.93
C ILE A 438 1.45 -43.81 4.81
N HIS A 439 1.24 -44.55 3.73
CA HIS A 439 0.03 -45.33 3.51
C HIS A 439 0.40 -46.76 3.11
N LYS A 440 -0.06 -47.76 3.88
CA LYS A 440 0.17 -49.19 3.61
C LYS A 440 1.65 -49.54 3.36
N GLY A 441 2.56 -48.93 4.10
CA GLY A 441 4.00 -49.19 3.99
C GLY A 441 4.72 -48.42 2.87
N VAL A 442 4.00 -47.68 2.02
CA VAL A 442 4.59 -46.78 1.02
C VAL A 442 4.58 -45.36 1.57
N GLN A 443 5.71 -44.67 1.49
CA GLN A 443 5.82 -43.27 1.87
C GLN A 443 5.62 -42.40 0.64
N PHE A 444 4.70 -41.45 0.71
CA PHE A 444 4.41 -40.48 -0.34
C PHE A 444 4.96 -39.11 0.05
N GLY A 445 5.45 -38.35 -0.92
CA GLY A 445 5.69 -36.91 -0.82
C GLY A 445 4.61 -36.14 -1.54
N ALA A 446 4.22 -34.99 -0.99
CA ALA A 446 3.27 -34.06 -1.58
C ALA A 446 3.87 -32.65 -1.66
N SER A 447 3.66 -32.00 -2.80
CA SER A 447 3.98 -30.59 -3.02
C SER A 447 2.77 -29.87 -3.62
N ALA A 448 2.60 -28.60 -3.21
CA ALA A 448 1.56 -27.71 -3.70
C ALA A 448 2.16 -26.31 -3.85
N ASP A 449 2.21 -25.81 -5.08
CA ASP A 449 2.82 -24.52 -5.41
C ASP A 449 2.20 -23.92 -6.67
N GLY A 450 2.36 -22.61 -6.82
CA GLY A 450 1.95 -21.84 -7.99
C GLY A 450 3.13 -21.22 -8.74
N CYS A 451 2.86 -20.55 -9.86
CA CYS A 451 3.94 -19.90 -10.65
C CYS A 451 4.31 -18.50 -10.12
N GLY A 452 3.58 -17.99 -9.13
CA GLY A 452 3.79 -16.65 -8.57
C GLY A 452 3.64 -15.53 -9.61
N THR A 453 4.38 -14.44 -9.42
CA THR A 453 4.23 -13.23 -10.26
C THR A 453 4.80 -13.35 -11.68
N LYS A 454 5.44 -14.48 -12.03
CA LYS A 454 5.84 -14.78 -13.42
C LYS A 454 4.63 -14.91 -14.33
N LEU A 455 3.54 -15.50 -13.82
CA LEU A 455 2.28 -15.72 -14.53
C LEU A 455 1.74 -14.43 -15.15
N ASP A 456 1.92 -13.34 -14.43
CA ASP A 456 1.48 -12.01 -14.83
C ASP A 456 2.15 -11.54 -16.12
N MET A 457 3.45 -11.76 -16.27
CA MET A 457 4.18 -11.44 -17.50
C MET A 457 3.88 -12.46 -18.59
N ALA A 458 3.84 -13.76 -18.26
CA ALA A 458 3.53 -14.81 -19.23
C ALA A 458 2.16 -14.60 -19.91
N ASN A 459 1.15 -14.16 -19.15
CA ASN A 459 -0.17 -13.84 -19.67
C ASN A 459 -0.18 -12.58 -20.55
N ILE A 460 0.61 -11.56 -20.23
CA ILE A 460 0.73 -10.33 -21.05
C ILE A 460 1.42 -10.63 -22.38
N TYR A 461 2.50 -11.41 -22.37
CA TYR A 461 3.33 -11.70 -23.53
C TYR A 461 3.00 -13.02 -24.24
N ASN A 462 1.94 -13.72 -23.82
CA ASN A 462 1.42 -14.95 -24.42
C ASN A 462 2.35 -16.19 -24.33
N PHE A 463 3.21 -16.26 -23.30
CA PHE A 463 4.07 -17.41 -22.97
C PHE A 463 3.35 -18.41 -22.06
N LEU A 464 2.13 -18.76 -22.42
CA LEU A 464 1.23 -19.56 -21.60
C LEU A 464 1.53 -21.08 -21.64
N GLU A 465 2.25 -21.57 -22.65
CA GLU A 465 2.73 -22.96 -22.64
C GLU A 465 3.91 -23.10 -21.68
N GLN A 466 4.81 -22.11 -21.65
CA GLN A 466 5.97 -22.09 -20.76
C GLN A 466 5.54 -22.00 -19.29
N ILE A 467 4.52 -21.21 -18.97
CA ILE A 467 4.02 -21.09 -17.59
C ILE A 467 3.39 -22.39 -17.08
N GLY A 468 2.86 -23.23 -17.97
CA GLY A 468 2.38 -24.56 -17.60
C GLY A 468 3.52 -25.51 -17.20
N ILE A 469 4.68 -25.42 -17.89
CA ILE A 469 5.90 -26.14 -17.52
C ILE A 469 6.43 -25.63 -16.18
N ASP A 470 6.43 -24.30 -15.96
CA ASP A 470 6.81 -23.70 -14.68
C ASP A 470 5.98 -24.25 -13.51
N LEU A 471 4.66 -24.40 -13.70
CA LEU A 471 3.76 -24.90 -12.66
C LEU A 471 4.14 -26.31 -12.22
N VAL A 472 4.42 -27.20 -13.18
CA VAL A 472 4.87 -28.56 -12.90
C VAL A 472 6.25 -28.54 -12.24
N ALA A 473 7.18 -27.76 -12.78
CA ALA A 473 8.56 -27.71 -12.32
C ALA A 473 8.67 -27.26 -10.85
N MET A 474 7.93 -26.23 -10.44
CA MET A 474 7.93 -25.73 -9.07
C MET A 474 7.57 -26.82 -8.06
N ASN A 475 6.55 -27.62 -8.38
CA ASN A 475 6.07 -28.70 -7.51
C ASN A 475 6.96 -29.96 -7.58
N VAL A 476 7.32 -30.40 -8.78
CA VAL A 476 8.04 -31.65 -9.01
C VAL A 476 9.49 -31.55 -8.55
N ASN A 477 10.16 -30.41 -8.73
CA ASN A 477 11.53 -30.24 -8.25
C ASN A 477 11.62 -30.32 -6.72
N ASP A 478 10.60 -29.89 -5.99
CA ASP A 478 10.52 -30.04 -4.53
C ASP A 478 10.35 -31.50 -4.11
N LEU A 479 9.54 -32.28 -4.84
CA LEU A 479 9.44 -33.73 -4.65
C LEU A 479 10.79 -34.41 -4.90
N ILE A 480 11.45 -34.07 -6.00
CA ILE A 480 12.77 -34.60 -6.38
C ILE A 480 13.81 -34.27 -5.32
N ALA A 481 13.84 -33.02 -4.82
CA ALA A 481 14.73 -32.61 -3.75
C ALA A 481 14.47 -33.37 -2.44
N GLY A 482 13.21 -33.73 -2.18
CA GLY A 482 12.80 -34.60 -1.08
C GLY A 482 13.06 -36.11 -1.28
N GLY A 483 13.69 -36.52 -2.38
CA GLY A 483 13.98 -37.92 -2.69
C GLY A 483 12.77 -38.72 -3.20
N CYS A 484 11.74 -38.02 -3.69
CA CYS A 484 10.54 -38.66 -4.24
C CYS A 484 10.61 -38.80 -5.76
N LYS A 485 10.15 -39.95 -6.28
CA LYS A 485 9.80 -40.12 -7.69
C LYS A 485 8.40 -39.55 -7.92
N PRO A 486 8.23 -38.53 -8.77
CA PRO A 486 6.90 -38.04 -9.16
C PRO A 486 6.04 -39.16 -9.72
N LEU A 487 4.77 -39.20 -9.35
CA LEU A 487 3.79 -40.17 -9.85
C LEU A 487 2.70 -39.49 -10.67
N PHE A 488 2.04 -38.50 -10.07
CA PHE A 488 0.95 -37.80 -10.72
C PHE A 488 0.85 -36.34 -10.29
N PHE A 489 0.22 -35.57 -11.17
CA PHE A 489 0.01 -34.13 -11.06
C PHE A 489 -1.47 -33.80 -11.19
N MET A 490 -1.89 -32.77 -10.47
CA MET A 490 -3.20 -32.13 -10.63
C MET A 490 -3.03 -30.62 -10.71
N ASP A 491 -3.92 -29.96 -11.45
CA ASP A 491 -3.92 -28.51 -11.59
C ASP A 491 -5.24 -27.87 -11.16
N TYR A 492 -5.15 -26.61 -10.75
CA TYR A 492 -6.29 -25.73 -10.51
C TYR A 492 -6.02 -24.41 -11.23
N ILE A 493 -6.86 -24.11 -12.21
CA ILE A 493 -6.82 -22.88 -12.99
C ILE A 493 -8.00 -22.01 -12.57
N ALA A 494 -7.73 -20.86 -11.99
CA ALA A 494 -8.77 -19.87 -11.70
C ALA A 494 -8.62 -18.64 -12.61
N ILE A 495 -9.71 -18.22 -13.23
CA ILE A 495 -9.69 -17.15 -14.23
C ILE A 495 -10.89 -16.22 -14.06
N ASP A 496 -10.72 -14.93 -14.34
CA ASP A 496 -11.83 -13.97 -14.34
C ASP A 496 -12.94 -14.36 -15.34
N LYS A 497 -12.57 -14.59 -16.61
CA LYS A 497 -13.48 -15.06 -17.66
C LYS A 497 -12.82 -16.17 -18.45
N MET A 498 -13.54 -17.27 -18.68
CA MET A 498 -13.02 -18.42 -19.39
C MET A 498 -12.53 -18.03 -20.79
N ASP A 499 -11.26 -18.32 -21.05
CA ASP A 499 -10.60 -18.17 -22.34
C ASP A 499 -9.99 -19.53 -22.70
N ARG A 500 -10.71 -20.28 -23.54
CA ARG A 500 -10.31 -21.64 -23.94
C ARG A 500 -8.94 -21.67 -24.59
N ASN A 501 -8.56 -20.65 -25.35
CA ASN A 501 -7.27 -20.62 -26.02
C ASN A 501 -6.12 -20.49 -25.01
N LYS A 502 -6.30 -19.65 -23.98
CA LYS A 502 -5.33 -19.53 -22.89
C LYS A 502 -5.23 -20.81 -22.08
N CYS A 503 -6.37 -21.35 -21.63
CA CYS A 503 -6.38 -22.57 -20.83
C CYS A 503 -5.76 -23.74 -21.60
N ASN A 504 -6.06 -23.90 -22.90
CA ASN A 504 -5.46 -24.94 -23.73
C ASN A 504 -3.93 -24.81 -23.83
N LYS A 505 -3.38 -23.59 -23.91
CA LYS A 505 -1.92 -23.40 -23.89
C LYS A 505 -1.31 -23.79 -22.55
N ILE A 506 -1.94 -23.38 -21.45
CA ILE A 506 -1.49 -23.72 -20.09
C ILE A 506 -1.48 -25.23 -19.90
N ILE A 507 -2.59 -25.90 -20.24
CA ILE A 507 -2.72 -27.36 -20.15
C ILE A 507 -1.70 -28.07 -21.04
N LYS A 508 -1.44 -27.59 -22.27
CA LYS A 508 -0.35 -28.14 -23.11
C LYS A 508 1.01 -28.07 -22.41
N GLY A 509 1.30 -26.93 -21.76
CA GLY A 509 2.49 -26.74 -20.95
C GLY A 509 2.58 -27.71 -19.78
N ILE A 510 1.48 -27.90 -19.05
CA ILE A 510 1.39 -28.84 -17.93
C ILE A 510 1.62 -30.27 -18.39
N ILE A 511 0.98 -30.68 -19.50
CA ILE A 511 1.16 -32.01 -20.10
C ILE A 511 2.64 -32.22 -20.48
N GLU A 512 3.27 -31.24 -21.10
CA GLU A 512 4.68 -31.32 -21.46
C GLU A 512 5.60 -31.37 -20.23
N GLY A 513 5.33 -30.56 -19.20
CA GLY A 513 6.05 -30.62 -17.94
C GLY A 513 5.94 -32.01 -17.28
N CYS A 514 4.73 -32.58 -17.26
CA CYS A 514 4.48 -33.92 -16.75
C CYS A 514 5.23 -34.99 -17.55
N ARG A 515 5.29 -34.86 -18.89
CA ARG A 515 6.04 -35.74 -19.78
C ARG A 515 7.54 -35.73 -19.48
N ILE A 516 8.11 -34.56 -19.20
CA ILE A 516 9.55 -34.40 -18.89
C ILE A 516 9.96 -35.17 -17.63
N CYS A 517 9.06 -35.28 -16.63
CA CYS A 517 9.34 -35.94 -15.36
C CYS A 517 8.67 -37.30 -15.14
N ASP A 518 8.24 -37.98 -16.22
CA ASP A 518 7.54 -39.28 -16.15
C ASP A 518 6.36 -39.26 -15.16
N CYS A 519 5.65 -38.13 -15.10
CA CYS A 519 4.53 -37.88 -14.21
C CYS A 519 3.23 -37.89 -15.02
N LYS A 520 2.13 -38.39 -14.44
CA LYS A 520 0.82 -38.40 -15.11
C LYS A 520 -0.05 -37.24 -14.64
N LEU A 521 -0.56 -36.43 -15.57
CA LEU A 521 -1.66 -35.51 -15.28
C LEU A 521 -2.95 -36.33 -15.10
N ILE A 522 -3.48 -36.40 -13.89
CA ILE A 522 -4.63 -37.28 -13.56
C ILE A 522 -5.96 -36.53 -13.42
N GLY A 523 -5.92 -35.22 -13.28
CA GLY A 523 -7.10 -34.40 -13.15
C GLY A 523 -6.75 -32.94 -12.93
N GLY A 524 -7.73 -32.08 -13.11
CA GLY A 524 -7.59 -30.67 -12.83
C GLY A 524 -8.96 -30.02 -12.79
N GLU A 525 -9.02 -28.80 -12.27
CA GLU A 525 -10.24 -28.02 -12.16
C GLU A 525 -10.04 -26.65 -12.78
N THR A 526 -11.07 -26.13 -13.46
CA THR A 526 -11.03 -24.79 -14.04
C THR A 526 -12.21 -23.98 -13.54
N ALA A 527 -11.91 -22.99 -12.69
CA ALA A 527 -12.90 -22.12 -12.08
C ALA A 527 -12.95 -20.75 -12.79
N GLU A 528 -14.10 -20.42 -13.38
CA GLU A 528 -14.41 -19.05 -13.78
C GLU A 528 -14.97 -18.29 -12.56
N MET A 529 -14.22 -17.32 -12.04
CA MET A 529 -14.52 -16.61 -10.80
C MET A 529 -14.58 -15.10 -11.03
N LYS A 530 -15.58 -14.67 -11.81
CA LYS A 530 -15.87 -13.25 -12.10
C LYS A 530 -15.99 -12.43 -10.81
N GLY A 531 -15.29 -11.30 -10.76
CA GLY A 531 -15.33 -10.39 -9.60
C GLY A 531 -14.42 -10.79 -8.43
N ILE A 532 -13.80 -11.97 -8.46
CA ILE A 532 -12.74 -12.37 -7.52
C ILE A 532 -11.37 -12.10 -8.13
N TYR A 533 -11.14 -12.56 -9.37
CA TYR A 533 -9.92 -12.22 -10.12
C TYR A 533 -10.12 -10.93 -10.91
N LEU A 534 -9.06 -10.10 -10.97
CA LEU A 534 -9.06 -8.90 -11.80
C LEU A 534 -9.21 -9.27 -13.28
N LYS A 535 -9.75 -8.34 -14.08
CA LYS A 535 -10.03 -8.59 -15.50
C LYS A 535 -8.81 -9.11 -16.25
N ASN A 536 -8.99 -10.17 -17.02
CA ASN A 536 -7.94 -10.88 -17.78
C ASN A 536 -6.80 -11.45 -16.92
N LYS A 537 -6.92 -11.50 -15.59
CA LYS A 537 -5.99 -12.23 -14.71
C LYS A 537 -6.44 -13.67 -14.55
N LEU A 538 -5.45 -14.51 -14.29
CA LEU A 538 -5.65 -15.88 -13.89
C LEU A 538 -4.63 -16.23 -12.82
N ASP A 539 -4.90 -17.32 -12.12
CA ASP A 539 -4.05 -17.90 -11.10
C ASP A 539 -3.95 -19.41 -11.33
N LEU A 540 -2.82 -19.97 -10.96
CA LEU A 540 -2.47 -21.36 -11.20
C LEU A 540 -1.95 -21.96 -9.91
N ALA A 541 -2.58 -23.06 -9.50
CA ALA A 541 -2.06 -23.92 -8.45
C ALA A 541 -1.82 -25.32 -9.02
N GLY A 542 -0.68 -25.89 -8.68
CA GLY A 542 -0.29 -27.24 -9.02
C GLY A 542 -0.21 -28.09 -7.77
N PHE A 543 -0.46 -29.38 -7.92
CA PHE A 543 -0.38 -30.36 -6.84
C PHE A 543 0.32 -31.59 -7.38
N ALA A 544 1.46 -31.94 -6.80
CA ALA A 544 2.22 -33.12 -7.20
C ALA A 544 2.30 -34.12 -6.05
N ILE A 545 2.10 -35.39 -6.37
CA ILE A 545 2.34 -36.52 -5.47
C ILE A 545 3.43 -37.40 -6.06
N GLY A 546 4.35 -37.82 -5.21
CA GLY A 546 5.41 -38.77 -5.55
C GLY A 546 5.58 -39.85 -4.49
N GLU A 547 6.22 -40.94 -4.87
CA GLU A 547 6.66 -41.99 -3.93
C GLU A 547 8.05 -41.64 -3.42
N LYS A 548 8.25 -41.64 -2.09
CA LYS A 548 9.56 -41.45 -1.49
C LYS A 548 10.38 -42.72 -1.63
N ILE A 549 11.28 -42.70 -2.61
CA ILE A 549 12.16 -43.82 -2.95
C ILE A 549 13.59 -43.63 -2.43
N PHE A 550 13.97 -42.41 -2.03
CA PHE A 550 15.26 -42.11 -1.40
C PHE A 550 15.07 -41.35 -0.08
N ASP A 551 15.81 -41.74 0.94
CA ASP A 551 15.79 -41.06 2.23
C ASP A 551 16.66 -39.80 2.20
N LEU A 552 16.06 -38.68 1.78
CA LEU A 552 16.68 -37.36 1.80
C LEU A 552 15.85 -36.38 2.65
N PRO A 553 16.51 -35.40 3.32
CA PRO A 553 17.97 -35.26 3.49
C PRO A 553 18.54 -36.16 4.62
N LYS A 554 19.73 -36.75 4.40
CA LYS A 554 20.52 -37.54 5.37
C LYS A 554 21.33 -36.63 6.30
N LYS A 555 20.66 -35.78 7.07
CA LYS A 555 21.29 -34.68 7.85
C LYS A 555 22.43 -35.15 8.76
N ASN A 556 22.29 -36.33 9.36
CA ASN A 556 23.29 -36.94 10.26
C ASN A 556 24.63 -37.29 9.58
N LEU A 557 24.66 -37.39 8.25
CA LEU A 557 25.87 -37.71 7.49
C LEU A 557 26.53 -36.47 6.89
N ILE A 558 25.92 -35.29 7.01
CA ILE A 558 26.45 -34.04 6.45
C ILE A 558 27.47 -33.45 7.43
N ASP A 559 28.69 -33.21 6.95
CA ASP A 559 29.79 -32.60 7.69
C ASP A 559 30.57 -31.57 6.84
N THR A 560 31.66 -31.02 7.38
CA THR A 560 32.49 -30.03 6.69
C THR A 560 33.37 -30.61 5.56
N ASN A 561 33.44 -31.93 5.40
CA ASN A 561 34.18 -32.59 4.32
C ASN A 561 33.28 -32.86 3.10
N CYS A 562 31.97 -32.62 3.24
CA CYS A 562 31.03 -32.78 2.16
C CYS A 562 31.19 -31.70 1.07
N TYR A 563 30.88 -32.09 -0.16
CA TYR A 563 30.97 -31.25 -1.34
C TYR A 563 29.60 -30.62 -1.65
N LEU A 564 29.62 -29.41 -2.21
CA LEU A 564 28.43 -28.64 -2.58
C LEU A 564 28.44 -28.38 -4.09
N TYR A 565 27.60 -29.11 -4.83
CA TYR A 565 27.46 -29.00 -6.28
C TYR A 565 26.23 -28.20 -6.68
N GLY A 566 26.35 -27.33 -7.67
CA GLY A 566 25.24 -26.58 -8.26
C GLY A 566 24.89 -27.12 -9.64
N LEU A 567 23.60 -27.42 -9.86
CA LEU A 567 23.06 -27.73 -11.18
C LEU A 567 22.53 -26.47 -11.83
N LYS A 568 22.94 -26.22 -13.08
CA LYS A 568 22.60 -24.98 -13.80
C LYS A 568 21.09 -24.76 -13.88
N SER A 569 20.66 -23.52 -13.68
CA SER A 569 19.30 -23.07 -14.00
C SER A 569 19.17 -22.74 -15.48
N SER A 570 17.93 -22.76 -15.99
CA SER A 570 17.59 -22.28 -17.34
C SER A 570 17.46 -20.76 -17.40
N GLY A 571 17.47 -20.07 -16.25
CA GLY A 571 17.24 -18.63 -16.16
C GLY A 571 16.70 -18.27 -14.77
N ILE A 572 15.82 -17.28 -14.71
CA ILE A 572 15.24 -16.76 -13.45
C ILE A 572 14.34 -17.79 -12.75
N HIS A 573 13.88 -18.82 -13.48
CA HIS A 573 12.87 -19.80 -13.03
C HIS A 573 11.53 -19.12 -12.73
N SER A 574 10.88 -19.35 -11.58
CA SER A 574 9.59 -18.76 -11.22
C SER A 574 9.62 -17.82 -10.01
N ASN A 575 10.81 -17.40 -9.56
CA ASN A 575 10.98 -16.59 -8.34
C ASN A 575 11.56 -15.20 -8.63
N GLY A 576 11.17 -14.20 -7.83
CA GLY A 576 11.65 -12.82 -7.96
C GLY A 576 11.00 -11.97 -9.07
N TYR A 577 9.96 -12.48 -9.74
CA TYR A 577 9.34 -11.81 -10.90
C TYR A 577 8.64 -10.49 -10.58
N THR A 578 8.29 -10.25 -9.31
CA THR A 578 7.75 -8.96 -8.87
C THR A 578 8.79 -7.84 -9.07
N LEU A 579 10.07 -8.14 -8.85
CA LEU A 579 11.17 -7.22 -9.13
C LEU A 579 11.44 -7.18 -10.63
N VAL A 580 11.59 -8.33 -11.28
CA VAL A 580 11.90 -8.43 -12.73
C VAL A 580 10.89 -7.65 -13.56
N LYS A 581 9.60 -7.80 -13.29
CA LYS A 581 8.52 -7.05 -13.98
C LYS A 581 8.68 -5.54 -13.82
N LYS A 582 9.03 -5.05 -12.63
CA LYS A 582 9.26 -3.61 -12.40
C LYS A 582 10.48 -3.10 -13.14
N LEU A 583 11.57 -3.87 -13.16
CA LEU A 583 12.77 -3.51 -13.90
C LEU A 583 12.46 -3.49 -15.40
N TRP A 584 11.72 -4.50 -15.88
CA TRP A 584 11.25 -4.57 -17.27
C TRP A 584 10.41 -3.37 -17.68
N GLU A 585 9.48 -2.92 -16.83
CA GLU A 585 8.61 -1.77 -17.09
C GLU A 585 9.37 -0.42 -17.04
N LYS A 586 10.41 -0.31 -16.20
CA LYS A 586 11.16 0.94 -15.99
C LYS A 586 12.40 1.10 -16.88
N CYS A 587 12.95 0.01 -17.40
CA CYS A 587 14.22 0.03 -18.12
C CYS A 587 14.10 0.83 -19.43
N CYS A 588 15.02 1.79 -19.62
CA CYS A 588 15.10 2.70 -20.78
C CYS A 588 16.38 2.49 -21.62
N THR A 589 17.21 1.52 -21.27
CA THR A 589 18.58 1.35 -21.79
C THR A 589 18.68 0.09 -22.65
N TYR A 590 19.00 -1.06 -22.04
CA TYR A 590 19.14 -2.37 -22.68
C TYR A 590 18.17 -3.34 -22.02
N LYS A 591 17.27 -3.92 -22.81
CA LYS A 591 16.36 -4.97 -22.35
C LYS A 591 16.80 -6.32 -22.92
N PRO A 592 16.90 -7.36 -22.08
CA PRO A 592 17.03 -8.73 -22.57
C PRO A 592 15.80 -9.11 -23.40
N LYS A 593 15.86 -10.21 -24.14
CA LYS A 593 14.67 -10.67 -24.88
C LYS A 593 13.62 -11.16 -23.89
N ILE A 594 12.35 -10.99 -24.24
CA ILE A 594 11.26 -11.42 -23.35
C ILE A 594 11.27 -12.94 -23.19
N GLU A 595 11.73 -13.65 -24.22
CA GLU A 595 11.99 -15.08 -24.25
C GLU A 595 13.00 -15.48 -23.17
N ASP A 596 14.08 -14.72 -22.99
CA ASP A 596 15.11 -15.00 -21.98
C ASP A 596 14.53 -14.86 -20.56
N ILE A 597 13.70 -13.82 -20.34
CA ILE A 597 12.99 -13.60 -19.06
C ILE A 597 11.98 -14.71 -18.80
N LEU A 598 11.22 -15.13 -19.82
CA LEU A 598 10.13 -16.09 -19.67
C LEU A 598 10.54 -17.53 -19.97
N THR A 599 11.85 -17.80 -20.02
CA THR A 599 12.39 -19.17 -20.13
C THR A 599 11.77 -20.05 -19.05
N PRO A 600 11.20 -21.22 -19.41
CA PRO A 600 10.56 -22.11 -18.44
C PRO A 600 11.57 -22.63 -17.42
N THR A 601 11.08 -22.87 -16.21
CA THR A 601 11.86 -23.48 -15.12
C THR A 601 12.32 -24.87 -15.54
N LYS A 602 13.61 -25.15 -15.31
CA LYS A 602 14.19 -26.45 -15.60
C LYS A 602 13.61 -27.49 -14.63
N ILE A 603 13.15 -28.61 -15.17
CA ILE A 603 12.74 -29.79 -14.39
C ILE A 603 13.97 -30.68 -14.25
N TYR A 604 14.38 -30.98 -13.02
CA TYR A 604 15.62 -31.71 -12.71
C TYR A 604 15.40 -33.22 -12.57
N TYR A 605 14.62 -33.82 -13.48
CA TYR A 605 14.27 -35.24 -13.40
C TYR A 605 15.49 -36.16 -13.58
N GLU A 606 16.55 -35.68 -14.21
CA GLU A 606 17.84 -36.38 -14.32
C GLU A 606 18.42 -36.81 -12.96
N LEU A 607 18.03 -36.14 -11.86
CA LEU A 607 18.43 -36.55 -10.50
C LEU A 607 17.94 -37.94 -10.12
N MET A 608 16.87 -38.46 -10.72
CA MET A 608 16.40 -39.82 -10.44
C MET A 608 17.45 -40.88 -10.83
N GLU A 609 18.21 -40.64 -11.89
CA GLU A 609 19.30 -41.53 -12.29
C GLU A 609 20.50 -41.35 -11.38
N LEU A 610 20.84 -40.10 -11.01
CA LEU A 610 21.92 -39.81 -10.08
C LEU A 610 21.69 -40.41 -8.69
N TYR A 611 20.45 -40.41 -8.20
CA TYR A 611 20.10 -41.04 -6.94
C TYR A 611 20.31 -42.55 -6.98
N LYS A 612 20.03 -43.22 -8.11
CA LYS A 612 20.33 -44.66 -8.26
C LYS A 612 21.83 -44.93 -8.28
N THR A 613 22.59 -44.11 -9.00
CA THR A 613 24.05 -44.29 -9.16
C THR A 613 24.82 -43.97 -7.88
N TYR A 614 24.37 -42.96 -7.13
CA TYR A 614 25.08 -42.39 -5.98
C TYR A 614 24.24 -42.39 -4.70
N GLU A 615 23.37 -43.37 -4.51
CA GLU A 615 22.40 -43.44 -3.41
C GLU A 615 23.04 -43.19 -2.03
N ASN A 616 24.20 -43.79 -1.79
CA ASN A 616 24.94 -43.68 -0.53
C ASN A 616 25.82 -42.43 -0.43
N ASN A 617 25.98 -41.69 -1.52
CA ASN A 617 26.86 -40.53 -1.59
C ASN A 617 26.10 -39.20 -1.65
N ILE A 618 24.88 -39.17 -2.17
CA ILE A 618 24.01 -38.00 -2.12
C ILE A 618 23.34 -37.92 -0.76
N LEU A 619 23.63 -36.85 -0.04
CA LEU A 619 23.19 -36.65 1.34
C LEU A 619 22.04 -35.65 1.45
N GLY A 620 21.92 -34.73 0.50
CA GLY A 620 20.86 -33.74 0.51
C GLY A 620 20.78 -33.00 -0.80
N VAL A 621 19.58 -32.57 -1.15
CA VAL A 621 19.32 -31.78 -2.35
C VAL A 621 18.46 -30.58 -1.98
N ALA A 622 18.85 -29.39 -2.43
CA ALA A 622 18.14 -28.15 -2.20
C ALA A 622 17.69 -27.52 -3.51
N HIS A 623 16.38 -27.37 -3.67
CA HIS A 623 15.78 -26.64 -4.77
C HIS A 623 15.85 -25.14 -4.48
N ILE A 624 16.53 -24.38 -5.36
CA ILE A 624 16.80 -22.96 -5.13
C ILE A 624 15.66 -22.11 -5.69
N THR A 625 14.73 -21.74 -4.80
CA THR A 625 13.51 -20.98 -5.12
C THR A 625 13.50 -19.62 -4.40
N GLY A 626 12.35 -19.20 -3.86
CA GLY A 626 12.24 -17.98 -3.06
C GLY A 626 13.19 -18.01 -1.86
N GLY A 627 13.82 -16.87 -1.56
CA GLY A 627 14.86 -16.76 -0.52
C GLY A 627 16.26 -17.20 -0.97
N GLY A 628 16.41 -17.64 -2.23
CA GLY A 628 17.69 -17.93 -2.86
C GLY A 628 18.48 -19.04 -2.17
N PHE A 629 19.80 -18.93 -2.13
CA PHE A 629 20.67 -19.98 -1.60
C PHE A 629 20.56 -20.15 -0.09
N HIS A 630 20.42 -19.04 0.64
CA HIS A 630 20.37 -19.05 2.10
C HIS A 630 19.18 -19.85 2.60
N ASP A 631 17.97 -19.44 2.24
CA ASP A 631 16.74 -20.02 2.78
C ASP A 631 16.54 -21.48 2.38
N ASN A 632 17.11 -21.92 1.25
CA ASN A 632 16.92 -23.26 0.72
C ASN A 632 18.00 -24.26 1.18
N ILE A 633 19.28 -23.87 1.24
CA ILE A 633 20.34 -24.78 1.69
C ILE A 633 20.25 -25.02 3.21
N ILE A 634 19.94 -24.00 4.01
CA ILE A 634 19.86 -24.16 5.47
C ILE A 634 18.75 -25.15 5.91
N ARG A 635 17.71 -25.37 5.09
CA ARG A 635 16.62 -26.33 5.38
C ARG A 635 17.13 -27.76 5.49
N ILE A 636 18.15 -28.10 4.70
CA ILE A 636 18.70 -29.46 4.63
C ILE A 636 19.98 -29.64 5.46
N LEU A 637 20.58 -28.56 5.96
CA LEU A 637 21.77 -28.64 6.81
C LEU A 637 21.41 -28.94 8.29
N PRO A 638 22.30 -29.63 9.02
CA PRO A 638 22.29 -29.67 10.49
C PRO A 638 22.42 -28.27 11.11
N GLU A 639 21.83 -28.06 12.29
CA GLU A 639 21.81 -26.74 12.94
C GLU A 639 23.18 -26.13 13.22
N HIS A 640 24.20 -26.96 13.45
CA HIS A 640 25.58 -26.54 13.76
C HIS A 640 26.43 -26.26 12.52
N LEU A 641 25.90 -26.50 11.32
CA LEU A 641 26.60 -26.29 10.05
C LEU A 641 26.02 -25.11 9.28
N TYR A 642 26.86 -24.55 8.42
CA TYR A 642 26.55 -23.49 7.50
C TYR A 642 27.25 -23.75 6.17
N PHE A 643 27.07 -22.86 5.20
CA PHE A 643 27.72 -22.97 3.90
C PHE A 643 28.37 -21.65 3.50
N GLN A 644 29.44 -21.76 2.72
CA GLN A 644 30.09 -20.64 2.07
C GLN A 644 30.12 -20.91 0.57
N LEU A 645 29.50 -20.03 -0.20
CA LEU A 645 29.53 -20.08 -1.65
C LEU A 645 30.85 -19.51 -2.18
N TYR A 646 31.34 -20.10 -3.27
CA TYR A 646 32.39 -19.52 -4.08
C TYR A 646 31.82 -18.40 -4.96
N ASP A 647 32.70 -17.54 -5.46
CA ASP A 647 32.30 -16.53 -6.42
C ASP A 647 32.26 -17.12 -7.83
N TRP A 648 31.14 -16.94 -8.52
CA TRP A 648 31.03 -17.15 -9.97
C TRP A 648 30.49 -15.91 -10.68
N GLU A 649 30.66 -15.86 -11.99
CA GLU A 649 30.08 -14.84 -12.85
C GLU A 649 28.62 -15.13 -13.14
N PHE A 650 27.79 -14.10 -12.98
CA PHE A 650 26.37 -14.20 -13.30
C PHE A 650 26.17 -14.18 -14.81
N SER A 651 25.16 -14.89 -15.30
CA SER A 651 24.76 -14.79 -16.71
C SER A 651 24.15 -13.42 -17.01
N ASP A 652 24.04 -13.08 -18.29
CA ASP A 652 23.60 -11.76 -18.75
C ASP A 652 22.27 -11.32 -18.15
N ILE A 653 21.31 -12.24 -18.01
CA ILE A 653 20.00 -11.92 -17.42
C ILE A 653 20.13 -11.47 -15.95
N PHE A 654 21.00 -12.12 -15.17
CA PHE A 654 21.22 -11.76 -13.77
C PHE A 654 22.11 -10.53 -13.63
N ASN A 655 23.07 -10.33 -14.54
CA ASN A 655 23.83 -9.08 -14.61
C ASN A 655 22.93 -7.89 -14.95
N TRP A 656 21.99 -8.06 -15.88
CA TRP A 656 20.98 -7.06 -16.18
C TRP A 656 20.11 -6.75 -14.95
N ILE A 657 19.56 -7.77 -14.27
CA ILE A 657 18.78 -7.57 -13.04
C ILE A 657 19.61 -6.82 -12.00
N LYS A 658 20.85 -7.25 -11.75
CA LYS A 658 21.76 -6.64 -10.79
C LYS A 658 22.03 -5.17 -11.12
N TYR A 659 22.31 -4.86 -12.38
CA TYR A 659 22.58 -3.50 -12.85
C TYR A 659 21.36 -2.58 -12.67
N GLU A 660 20.20 -2.99 -13.17
CA GLU A 660 18.96 -2.18 -13.11
C GLU A 660 18.43 -2.03 -11.69
N SER A 661 18.56 -3.06 -10.84
CA SER A 661 18.10 -3.04 -9.46
C SER A 661 19.07 -2.38 -8.48
N LYS A 662 20.36 -2.28 -8.84
CA LYS A 662 21.47 -1.88 -7.97
C LYS A 662 21.68 -2.78 -6.75
N LEU A 663 21.21 -4.03 -6.81
CA LEU A 663 21.42 -5.01 -5.74
C LEU A 663 22.89 -5.44 -5.67
N THR A 664 23.36 -5.67 -4.45
CA THR A 664 24.66 -6.30 -4.20
C THR A 664 24.62 -7.78 -4.60
N LYS A 665 25.79 -8.40 -4.80
CA LYS A 665 25.88 -9.85 -5.11
C LYS A 665 25.22 -10.70 -4.02
N LYS A 666 25.38 -10.30 -2.75
CA LYS A 666 24.78 -10.97 -1.60
C LYS A 666 23.26 -10.91 -1.64
N GLU A 667 22.68 -9.74 -1.94
CA GLU A 667 21.22 -9.58 -2.06
C GLU A 667 20.67 -10.35 -3.27
N MET A 668 21.39 -10.36 -4.39
CA MET A 668 21.04 -11.17 -5.56
C MET A 668 20.92 -12.66 -5.21
N LEU A 669 21.91 -13.21 -4.48
CA LEU A 669 21.91 -14.62 -4.04
C LEU A 669 20.86 -14.93 -2.95
N GLY A 670 20.31 -13.90 -2.29
CA GLY A 670 19.19 -14.03 -1.35
C GLY A 670 17.81 -13.96 -2.00
N ILE A 671 17.73 -13.65 -3.30
CA ILE A 671 16.46 -13.49 -4.02
C ILE A 671 16.36 -14.46 -5.21
N PHE A 672 17.46 -14.63 -5.94
CA PHE A 672 17.51 -15.35 -7.21
C PHE A 672 18.46 -16.53 -7.15
N ASN A 673 18.18 -17.52 -8.00
CA ASN A 673 19.03 -18.70 -8.20
C ASN A 673 20.40 -18.37 -8.83
N CYS A 674 20.55 -17.20 -9.44
CA CYS A 674 21.80 -16.66 -10.00
C CYS A 674 22.62 -17.65 -10.86
N GLY A 675 21.94 -18.58 -11.55
CA GLY A 675 22.56 -19.55 -12.45
C GLY A 675 22.53 -21.00 -11.97
N TYR A 676 22.11 -21.29 -10.73
CA TYR A 676 21.96 -22.67 -10.23
C TYR A 676 20.61 -22.89 -9.56
N GLY A 677 19.76 -23.73 -10.16
CA GLY A 677 18.41 -24.00 -9.65
C GLY A 677 18.33 -25.15 -8.65
N MET A 678 19.38 -25.97 -8.55
CA MET A 678 19.45 -27.08 -7.62
C MET A 678 20.84 -27.18 -7.01
N VAL A 679 20.93 -27.54 -5.74
CA VAL A 679 22.19 -27.75 -5.03
C VAL A 679 22.23 -29.15 -4.42
N VAL A 680 23.28 -29.90 -4.68
CA VAL A 680 23.46 -31.29 -4.24
C VAL A 680 24.63 -31.35 -3.26
N ILE A 681 24.38 -31.95 -2.09
CA ILE A 681 25.38 -32.21 -1.06
C ILE A 681 25.81 -33.67 -1.13
N THR A 682 27.11 -33.91 -1.20
CA THR A 682 27.65 -35.27 -1.26
C THR A 682 28.83 -35.48 -0.30
N ASN A 683 29.03 -36.71 0.16
CA ASN A 683 30.21 -37.09 0.96
C ASN A 683 31.43 -37.50 0.10
N LYS A 684 31.26 -37.57 -1.22
CA LYS A 684 32.28 -37.98 -2.18
C LYS A 684 32.27 -37.07 -3.39
N GLU A 685 33.43 -36.82 -3.96
CA GLU A 685 33.56 -36.12 -5.23
C GLU A 685 32.91 -36.93 -6.36
N ILE A 686 32.00 -36.30 -7.09
CA ILE A 686 31.25 -36.89 -8.21
C ILE A 686 31.08 -35.84 -9.31
N ASP A 687 30.98 -36.28 -10.56
CA ASP A 687 30.87 -35.41 -11.73
C ASP A 687 29.41 -35.17 -12.12
N ILE A 688 28.77 -34.22 -11.45
CA ILE A 688 27.32 -33.93 -11.63
C ILE A 688 27.02 -32.45 -11.87
N GLY A 689 28.01 -31.56 -11.77
CA GLY A 689 27.83 -30.11 -11.88
C GLY A 689 28.99 -29.32 -11.31
N ASP A 690 28.80 -28.01 -11.16
CA ASP A 690 29.87 -27.12 -10.71
C ASP A 690 30.02 -27.18 -9.18
N LYS A 691 31.25 -27.18 -8.68
CA LYS A 691 31.49 -26.96 -7.24
C LYS A 691 31.22 -25.49 -6.93
N ILE A 692 30.13 -25.21 -6.21
CA ILE A 692 29.67 -23.84 -5.96
C ILE A 692 29.99 -23.33 -4.55
N GLY A 693 30.54 -24.18 -3.68
CA GLY A 693 30.87 -23.79 -2.33
C GLY A 693 31.39 -24.93 -1.47
N LYS A 694 31.39 -24.69 -0.16
CA LYS A 694 31.80 -25.63 0.88
C LYS A 694 30.91 -25.52 2.11
N ILE A 695 30.84 -26.60 2.89
CA ILE A 695 30.17 -26.61 4.19
C ILE A 695 31.17 -26.19 5.27
N ILE A 696 30.73 -25.34 6.19
CA ILE A 696 31.53 -24.81 7.29
C ILE A 696 30.77 -24.97 8.62
N ARG A 697 31.48 -24.88 9.75
CA ARG A 697 30.83 -24.75 11.06
C ARG A 697 30.34 -23.31 11.26
N LYS A 698 29.20 -23.16 11.93
CA LYS A 698 28.63 -21.84 12.29
C LYS A 698 29.51 -21.05 13.24
#